data_AF-A0A1V9YZE7-F1
#
_entry.id   AF-A0A1V9YZE7-F1
#
_cell.length_a   1.000
_cell.length_b   1.000
_cell.length_c   1.000
_cell.angle_alpha   90.00
_cell.angle_beta   90.00
_cell.angle_gamma   90.00
#
_symmetry.space_group_name_H-M   'P 1'
#
loop_
_entity.id
_entity.type
_entity.pdbx_description
1 polymer ?
#
loop_
_entity_poly.entity_id
_entity_poly.type
_entity_poly.pdbx_seq_one_letter_code
_entity_poly.pdbx_strand_id
1 'polypeptide(L)'
;MASNTSEGSMLSSTRRLSLSSSWLTNKKPQHDGSKRVSRVALRVWVRIGANLGAFSAIYASLAFMSTLLAMGALGRRTLAPRAEPDKWQPLGQSCELIATGFVPHSCSPSEVVVLTTAAAWSALGTQLAQNLRVPLGSQLKVTSCTAGCTDDTPQASLQLLIGASHFPECNPTTGGQPVVAVGLVEAVAVSDANVNDAYLLTLFVDATTTRTSIYTNSDASIVPVIDDVLRVLVDTNGNSEAHPAGVNTVITSWPLGPRYPLQYSCTSHMIDVTDTIPGLSGWHMGEHSQKAVVPGAACGHAVGKANELSALHYVLVIATIVGLGGDMLITFEGLRGVLQRKPVLTYDIVTGVEQRKMLLFFGAFSTIPSLLFVDVARMYHGTPRYTWFWLLSIVTLGVCAAWISLIFVLAFQRIPSPHAVRYRLAPWSGSIFIHLAIPVVALSLFKQHVPLYRDFTHAPPTLIMTVGGRACPCGAYAPDAIQSAASASRVAILTTIVGCFVFSIAFAMIKLRITHDKWLLDVHWSTDNVFLSTRGIPYWFSGLPLDVRMGLASVAPVATSRKVAVRQVKVAPQEHHGDALYVVSIYGLVLTLAPAWCRLYSPLVYGTVTANTFSRTESKRLPSGKNFVYSRGSVVSSSSRKYNTVRHGNSRVWMRIGSNLVVVFAIYASIASLFILIDMGALDYFTVTLSNAKEEWRPWGQSCALSASGFVPHSCTVVESSVLSTDNAWVTLGQQLARLTPVPTGAIYKVSTCLIGCVGDDKAVSLQLLVGATTYPTCNPTSGSQDIVAMALVEAANVDGIAPHGAYLLTLFSDSSMNRTTTYTNSDGSSVEVIADVVRVLVTTDGASAPYDSGMNWVINSYPLGGRYTIQASCTSLVVDISKDTANRAGWSTGVQSRKAVMTAKSCGHTVTEQLELILVHIVLVVITVVGLGGDMIMTFEGLKGVLQHKPVLTYDILTGVEQRKGLLGIGSVSAFPGMLFFDVGRIYFGTANDTWFYIFAIVTLGVFYAWFALWLLLGLQYIPSPQRWRHQLAPWSPAVFIYGAIPAVAGSVLWSHEELHWAFFDAPPTITMNVSGRLCACGAFDADGIDSAPSLTIGAAATTVVVVFVLSLVYALIKQLYFEKKWLLDTTWTKDNTFLKQAGTPYWFTGLPLDQKDAIRIGNRLFCKPSMQARMGLAAVVPHADKHKVLVAEKGKEIEEVIYLVSVYELVWAILPKYLRLYMPQVHAEITKNNIMPPSHKRLLRSKSYHYSRGTCVG
;
A
#
# COMPACT_ATOMS: atom_id res chain seq x y z
N MET A 1 -60.77 -0.73 0.91
CA MET A 1 -61.13 -0.42 -0.48
C MET A 1 -60.47 -1.49 -1.35
N ALA A 2 -61.06 -2.67 -1.59
CA ALA A 2 -62.25 -2.96 -2.42
C ALA A 2 -62.07 -2.37 -3.84
N SER A 3 -61.61 -3.18 -4.79
CA SER A 3 -62.40 -3.81 -5.89
C SER A 3 -62.72 -2.80 -7.01
N ASN A 4 -62.50 -3.03 -8.32
CA ASN A 4 -63.00 -4.17 -9.09
C ASN A 4 -62.57 -4.07 -10.59
N THR A 5 -62.28 -5.24 -11.22
CA THR A 5 -62.75 -5.77 -12.54
C THR A 5 -62.74 -4.90 -13.81
N SER A 6 -62.53 -5.37 -15.05
CA SER A 6 -62.44 -6.70 -15.72
C SER A 6 -62.14 -6.45 -17.22
N GLU A 7 -61.20 -7.18 -17.84
CA GLU A 7 -61.39 -8.26 -18.84
C GLU A 7 -61.32 -7.86 -20.34
N GLY A 8 -60.60 -8.70 -21.10
CA GLY A 8 -60.48 -8.68 -22.56
C GLY A 8 -59.36 -9.60 -23.07
N SER A 9 -59.67 -10.90 -23.22
CA SER A 9 -58.86 -12.04 -23.71
C SER A 9 -58.20 -11.83 -25.10
N MET A 10 -57.17 -12.56 -25.57
CA MET A 10 -57.13 -14.02 -25.79
C MET A 10 -55.76 -14.51 -26.32
N LEU A 11 -55.46 -15.79 -26.02
CA LEU A 11 -54.72 -16.82 -26.79
C LEU A 11 -53.22 -17.15 -26.56
N SER A 12 -53.06 -18.24 -25.78
CA SER A 12 -52.17 -19.42 -25.97
C SER A 12 -50.72 -19.33 -25.45
N SER A 13 -50.15 -20.35 -24.78
CA SER A 13 -50.67 -21.50 -24.05
C SER A 13 -49.53 -22.00 -23.14
N THR A 14 -49.82 -22.16 -21.85
CA THR A 14 -49.01 -22.81 -20.82
C THR A 14 -49.02 -24.34 -21.00
N ARG A 15 -47.95 -25.03 -20.58
CA ARG A 15 -48.06 -26.04 -19.49
C ARG A 15 -46.72 -26.58 -18.97
N ARG A 16 -46.70 -26.68 -17.64
CA ARG A 16 -45.81 -27.47 -16.78
C ARG A 16 -45.82 -28.95 -17.17
N LEU A 17 -44.74 -29.66 -16.87
CA LEU A 17 -44.77 -31.09 -16.63
C LEU A 17 -44.10 -31.42 -15.30
N SER A 18 -44.92 -32.03 -14.44
CA SER A 18 -44.58 -32.72 -13.20
C SER A 18 -43.93 -34.07 -13.49
N LEU A 19 -43.21 -34.58 -12.49
CA LEU A 19 -42.64 -35.92 -12.40
C LEU A 19 -43.65 -37.04 -12.67
N SER A 20 -43.21 -38.09 -13.36
CA SER A 20 -43.52 -39.47 -12.99
C SER A 20 -42.35 -40.40 -13.31
N SER A 21 -42.11 -41.32 -12.39
CA SER A 21 -41.18 -42.43 -12.44
C SER A 21 -41.73 -43.58 -13.28
N SER A 22 -40.96 -44.09 -14.22
CA SER A 22 -40.93 -45.49 -14.66
C SER A 22 -39.85 -45.64 -15.74
N TRP A 23 -39.41 -46.86 -16.02
CA TRP A 23 -38.39 -47.27 -17.00
C TRP A 23 -36.99 -47.60 -16.45
N LEU A 24 -36.98 -48.57 -15.53
CA LEU A 24 -36.03 -49.68 -15.59
C LEU A 24 -36.45 -50.63 -16.72
N THR A 25 -35.84 -50.52 -17.91
CA THR A 25 -35.61 -51.68 -18.79
C THR A 25 -34.25 -51.60 -19.47
N ASN A 26 -33.32 -52.36 -18.89
CA ASN A 26 -32.37 -53.24 -19.55
C ASN A 26 -31.99 -52.92 -21.02
N LYS A 27 -30.90 -52.16 -21.23
CA LYS A 27 -30.01 -52.33 -22.39
C LYS A 27 -28.56 -52.15 -21.95
N LYS A 28 -27.77 -53.22 -22.11
CA LYS A 28 -26.31 -53.25 -21.95
C LYS A 28 -25.68 -52.10 -22.76
N PRO A 29 -24.84 -51.22 -22.17
CA PRO A 29 -24.04 -50.31 -22.96
C PRO A 29 -22.81 -51.06 -23.48
N GLN A 30 -22.82 -51.24 -24.79
CA GLN A 30 -21.70 -51.69 -25.60
C GLN A 30 -20.51 -50.74 -25.38
N HIS A 31 -19.32 -51.34 -25.29
CA HIS A 31 -18.02 -50.70 -25.10
C HIS A 31 -17.83 -49.48 -26.02
N ASP A 32 -17.71 -48.28 -25.45
CA ASP A 32 -17.38 -47.07 -26.20
C ASP A 32 -16.12 -46.38 -25.61
N GLY A 33 -15.01 -46.53 -26.33
CA GLY A 33 -13.64 -46.27 -25.88
C GLY A 33 -13.14 -44.81 -25.98
N SER A 34 -13.98 -43.83 -26.35
CA SER A 34 -13.47 -42.49 -26.71
C SER A 34 -13.56 -41.41 -25.60
N LYS A 35 -14.25 -41.64 -24.48
CA LYS A 35 -14.54 -40.58 -23.47
C LYS A 35 -13.50 -40.38 -22.35
N ARG A 36 -12.36 -41.09 -22.33
CA ARG A 36 -11.38 -41.01 -21.21
C ARG A 36 -10.38 -39.84 -21.29
N VAL A 37 -10.08 -39.31 -22.47
CA VAL A 37 -8.96 -38.34 -22.64
C VAL A 37 -9.35 -36.90 -22.24
N SER A 38 -10.61 -36.48 -22.41
CA SER A 38 -11.04 -35.10 -22.05
C SER A 38 -11.12 -34.86 -20.53
N ARG A 39 -11.49 -35.89 -19.75
CA ARG A 39 -11.63 -35.79 -18.28
C ARG A 39 -10.30 -35.70 -17.53
N VAL A 40 -9.18 -36.11 -18.16
CA VAL A 40 -7.83 -36.02 -17.56
C VAL A 40 -7.29 -34.61 -17.70
N ALA A 41 -7.48 -33.96 -18.86
CA ALA A 41 -7.07 -32.58 -19.09
C ALA A 41 -7.83 -31.58 -18.19
N LEU A 42 -9.15 -31.76 -18.03
CA LEU A 42 -9.96 -30.90 -17.17
C LEU A 42 -9.55 -30.99 -15.70
N ARG A 43 -9.34 -32.22 -15.17
CA ARG A 43 -8.90 -32.43 -13.78
C ARG A 43 -7.58 -31.75 -13.45
N VAL A 44 -6.69 -31.71 -14.43
CA VAL A 44 -5.35 -31.17 -14.29
C VAL A 44 -5.38 -29.62 -14.33
N TRP A 45 -6.20 -29.01 -15.20
CA TRP A 45 -6.47 -27.57 -15.19
C TRP A 45 -7.14 -27.09 -13.91
N VAL A 46 -8.11 -27.83 -13.40
CA VAL A 46 -8.79 -27.51 -12.14
C VAL A 46 -7.81 -27.47 -10.97
N ARG A 47 -6.81 -28.36 -10.92
CA ARG A 47 -5.78 -28.36 -9.86
C ARG A 47 -4.82 -27.18 -9.93
N ILE A 48 -4.43 -26.77 -11.14
CA ILE A 48 -3.56 -25.59 -11.30
C ILE A 48 -4.32 -24.30 -11.06
N GLY A 49 -5.56 -24.20 -11.53
CA GLY A 49 -6.44 -23.09 -11.20
C GLY A 49 -6.65 -22.97 -9.69
N ALA A 50 -6.84 -24.09 -8.99
CA ALA A 50 -6.93 -24.10 -7.51
C ALA A 50 -5.63 -23.62 -6.84
N ASN A 51 -4.46 -24.07 -7.31
CA ASN A 51 -3.18 -23.61 -6.76
C ASN A 51 -2.93 -22.12 -7.03
N LEU A 52 -3.23 -21.61 -8.23
CA LEU A 52 -3.12 -20.19 -8.56
C LEU A 52 -4.11 -19.36 -7.73
N GLY A 53 -5.35 -19.83 -7.60
CA GLY A 53 -6.35 -19.21 -6.72
C GLY A 53 -5.90 -19.18 -5.26
N ALA A 54 -5.25 -20.23 -4.77
CA ALA A 54 -4.67 -20.26 -3.43
C ALA A 54 -3.53 -19.24 -3.26
N PHE A 55 -2.64 -19.09 -4.24
CA PHE A 55 -1.61 -18.04 -4.22
C PHE A 55 -2.24 -16.65 -4.23
N SER A 56 -3.18 -16.38 -5.14
CA SER A 56 -3.88 -15.10 -5.20
C SER A 56 -4.59 -14.77 -3.90
N ALA A 57 -5.24 -15.75 -3.25
CA ALA A 57 -5.89 -15.55 -1.96
C ALA A 57 -4.89 -15.22 -0.85
N ILE A 58 -3.73 -15.90 -0.80
CA ILE A 58 -2.69 -15.61 0.19
C ILE A 58 -2.09 -14.21 -0.04
N TYR A 59 -1.69 -13.87 -1.26
CA TYR A 59 -1.14 -12.54 -1.55
C TYR A 59 -2.17 -11.42 -1.36
N ALA A 60 -3.42 -11.62 -1.76
CA ALA A 60 -4.50 -10.66 -1.50
C ALA A 60 -4.73 -10.47 0.00
N SER A 61 -4.67 -11.55 0.80
CA SER A 61 -4.80 -11.43 2.26
C SER A 61 -3.67 -10.60 2.88
N LEU A 62 -2.43 -10.74 2.39
CA LEU A 62 -1.29 -9.92 2.82
C LEU A 62 -1.48 -8.45 2.45
N ALA A 63 -1.88 -8.17 1.21
CA ALA A 63 -2.16 -6.81 0.75
C ALA A 63 -3.31 -6.15 1.54
N PHE A 64 -4.38 -6.89 1.84
CA PHE A 64 -5.49 -6.40 2.64
C PHE A 64 -5.06 -6.07 4.07
N MET A 65 -4.19 -6.89 4.68
CA MET A 65 -3.68 -6.59 6.02
C MET A 65 -2.78 -5.35 6.01
N SER A 66 -1.89 -5.19 5.02
CA SER A 66 -1.10 -3.96 4.85
C SER A 66 -1.99 -2.72 4.64
N THR A 67 -3.07 -2.86 3.87
CA THR A 67 -4.03 -1.78 3.65
C THR A 67 -4.74 -1.41 4.95
N LEU A 68 -5.20 -2.39 5.73
CA LEU A 68 -5.84 -2.15 7.03
C LEU A 68 -4.87 -1.45 8.01
N LEU A 69 -3.60 -1.84 8.02
CA LEU A 69 -2.57 -1.18 8.81
C LEU A 69 -2.40 0.29 8.40
N ALA A 70 -2.31 0.58 7.09
CA ALA A 70 -2.24 1.95 6.56
C ALA A 70 -3.49 2.78 6.86
N MET A 71 -4.67 2.15 6.94
CA MET A 71 -5.93 2.79 7.34
C MET A 71 -6.05 3.04 8.86
N GLY A 72 -4.98 2.81 9.64
CA GLY A 72 -4.98 3.07 11.09
C GLY A 72 -5.56 1.94 11.94
N ALA A 73 -5.53 0.67 11.49
CA ALA A 73 -6.04 -0.45 12.28
C ALA A 73 -5.35 -0.63 13.65
N LEU A 74 -4.12 -0.13 13.83
CA LEU A 74 -3.40 -0.20 15.11
C LEU A 74 -3.61 1.02 16.02
N GLY A 75 -4.13 2.11 15.47
CA GLY A 75 -4.39 3.33 16.20
C GLY A 75 -5.04 4.36 15.28
N ARG A 76 -6.24 4.82 15.65
CA ARG A 76 -6.96 5.86 14.92
C ARG A 76 -7.87 6.59 15.90
N ARG A 77 -7.94 7.91 15.79
CA ARG A 77 -8.81 8.77 16.58
C ARG A 77 -9.41 9.87 15.71
N THR A 78 -10.71 10.09 15.87
CA THR A 78 -11.49 11.06 15.11
C THR A 78 -12.40 11.82 16.05
N LEU A 79 -12.33 13.14 15.99
CA LEU A 79 -13.27 14.08 16.59
C LEU A 79 -14.44 14.31 15.66
N ALA A 80 -15.64 14.11 16.21
CA ALA A 80 -16.89 14.43 15.56
C ALA A 80 -17.79 15.26 16.50
N PRO A 81 -18.57 16.20 15.97
CA PRO A 81 -19.60 16.90 16.73
C PRO A 81 -20.71 15.95 17.14
N ARG A 82 -21.28 16.18 18.33
CA ARG A 82 -22.50 15.52 18.79
C ARG A 82 -23.78 16.31 18.52
N ALA A 83 -23.69 17.44 17.81
CA ALA A 83 -24.86 18.11 17.25
C ALA A 83 -25.28 17.41 15.96
N GLU A 84 -26.20 16.46 16.09
CA GLU A 84 -27.16 16.26 15.02
C GLU A 84 -28.42 17.03 15.42
N PRO A 85 -28.90 17.98 14.59
CA PRO A 85 -30.24 18.53 14.73
C PRO A 85 -31.21 17.35 14.85
N ASP A 86 -32.13 17.40 15.83
CA ASP A 86 -33.11 16.36 16.17
C ASP A 86 -32.70 15.30 17.21
N LYS A 87 -31.45 15.28 17.70
CA LYS A 87 -31.01 14.28 18.71
C LYS A 87 -31.04 14.75 20.17
N TRP A 88 -31.17 16.05 20.44
CA TRP A 88 -31.24 16.58 21.81
C TRP A 88 -32.69 16.70 22.24
N GLN A 89 -33.05 16.06 23.35
CA GLN A 89 -34.39 16.09 23.92
C GLN A 89 -34.40 16.90 25.21
N PRO A 90 -35.41 17.74 25.46
CA PRO A 90 -35.54 18.46 26.71
C PRO A 90 -35.87 17.49 27.85
N LEU A 91 -35.04 17.50 28.90
CA LEU A 91 -35.28 16.76 30.13
C LEU A 91 -36.01 17.63 31.17
N GLY A 92 -35.65 18.92 31.23
CA GLY A 92 -36.27 19.90 32.12
C GLY A 92 -35.74 21.31 31.91
N GLN A 93 -36.56 22.29 32.28
CA GLN A 93 -36.29 23.74 32.18
C GLN A 93 -36.70 24.42 33.50
N SER A 94 -36.25 23.87 34.62
CA SER A 94 -36.66 24.33 35.96
C SER A 94 -35.51 24.66 36.90
N CYS A 95 -34.31 24.13 36.64
CA CYS A 95 -33.15 24.38 37.49
C CYS A 95 -32.69 25.84 37.49
N GLU A 96 -32.53 26.40 38.69
CA GLU A 96 -31.97 27.73 38.88
C GLU A 96 -30.62 27.62 39.61
N LEU A 97 -29.63 28.38 39.18
CA LEU A 97 -28.25 28.32 39.69
C LEU A 97 -27.86 29.64 40.35
N ILE A 98 -27.40 29.56 41.60
CA ILE A 98 -26.88 30.69 42.41
C ILE A 98 -25.41 30.46 42.78
N ALA A 99 -24.78 31.44 43.42
CA ALA A 99 -23.35 31.40 43.81
C ALA A 99 -22.91 30.14 44.59
N THR A 100 -23.81 29.47 45.32
CA THR A 100 -23.52 28.28 46.12
C THR A 100 -23.91 26.96 45.45
N GLY A 101 -24.54 26.98 44.27
CA GLY A 101 -25.02 25.80 43.56
C GLY A 101 -26.47 25.90 43.10
N PHE A 102 -27.12 24.76 42.85
CA PHE A 102 -28.54 24.74 42.47
C PHE A 102 -29.43 25.24 43.62
N VAL A 103 -30.44 26.04 43.29
CA VAL A 103 -31.44 26.50 44.26
C VAL A 103 -32.26 25.30 44.74
N PRO A 104 -32.39 25.07 46.06
CA PRO A 104 -33.19 23.97 46.59
C PRO A 104 -34.61 23.97 46.00
N HIS A 105 -35.09 22.81 45.55
CA HIS A 105 -36.41 22.60 44.93
C HIS A 105 -36.68 23.36 43.62
N SER A 106 -35.70 24.05 43.03
CA SER A 106 -35.86 24.65 41.70
C SER A 106 -35.88 23.59 40.60
N CYS A 107 -34.96 22.62 40.66
CA CYS A 107 -34.89 21.51 39.71
C CYS A 107 -36.08 20.54 39.84
N SER A 108 -36.57 20.06 38.68
CA SER A 108 -37.60 19.03 38.63
C SER A 108 -37.09 17.68 39.15
N PRO A 109 -37.97 16.79 39.65
CA PRO A 109 -37.57 15.45 40.07
C PRO A 109 -36.90 14.63 38.95
N SER A 110 -37.31 14.84 37.69
CA SER A 110 -36.72 14.18 36.51
C SER A 110 -35.29 14.63 36.21
N GLU A 111 -34.93 15.87 36.53
CA GLU A 111 -33.56 16.38 36.37
C GLU A 111 -32.65 15.83 37.49
N VAL A 112 -33.11 15.83 38.73
CA VAL A 112 -32.31 15.38 39.88
C VAL A 112 -32.00 13.88 39.82
N VAL A 113 -32.98 13.06 39.37
CA VAL A 113 -32.85 11.60 39.28
C VAL A 113 -32.00 11.17 38.07
N VAL A 114 -31.65 12.09 37.17
CA VAL A 114 -30.86 11.74 35.98
C VAL A 114 -29.48 11.21 36.33
N LEU A 115 -28.88 11.70 37.43
CA LEU A 115 -27.68 11.14 38.03
C LEU A 115 -28.05 10.13 39.11
N THR A 116 -27.20 9.12 39.31
CA THR A 116 -27.43 8.03 40.28
C THR A 116 -27.69 8.49 41.71
N THR A 117 -27.12 9.63 42.14
CA THR A 117 -27.29 10.14 43.51
C THR A 117 -27.62 11.64 43.51
N ALA A 118 -28.47 12.05 44.45
CA ALA A 118 -28.77 13.46 44.69
C ALA A 118 -27.52 14.25 45.15
N ALA A 119 -26.57 13.58 45.82
CA ALA A 119 -25.28 14.16 46.20
C ALA A 119 -24.44 14.55 44.98
N ALA A 120 -24.36 13.69 43.96
CA ALA A 120 -23.68 14.00 42.71
C ALA A 120 -24.34 15.19 41.98
N TRP A 121 -25.68 15.26 41.96
CA TRP A 121 -26.41 16.40 41.37
C TRP A 121 -26.12 17.72 42.11
N SER A 122 -26.14 17.71 43.44
CA SER A 122 -25.83 18.89 44.26
C SER A 122 -24.38 19.35 44.09
N ALA A 123 -23.43 18.41 44.03
CA ALA A 123 -22.03 18.70 43.77
C ALA A 123 -21.79 19.24 42.35
N LEU A 124 -22.47 18.69 41.34
CA LEU A 124 -22.45 19.21 39.97
C LEU A 124 -22.91 20.67 39.92
N GLY A 125 -23.99 21.02 40.61
CA GLY A 125 -24.46 22.41 40.73
C GLY A 125 -23.45 23.32 41.42
N THR A 126 -22.83 22.84 42.50
CA THR A 126 -21.79 23.58 43.22
C THR A 126 -20.58 23.85 42.32
N GLN A 127 -20.12 22.83 41.58
CA GLN A 127 -19.02 22.96 40.63
C GLN A 127 -19.38 23.89 39.47
N LEU A 128 -20.59 23.81 38.94
CA LEU A 128 -21.06 24.71 37.90
C LEU A 128 -21.06 26.17 38.39
N ALA A 129 -21.59 26.44 39.58
CA ALA A 129 -21.61 27.78 40.16
C ALA A 129 -20.21 28.36 40.42
N GLN A 130 -19.30 27.55 40.96
CA GLN A 130 -17.91 27.94 41.23
C GLN A 130 -17.15 28.26 39.95
N ASN A 131 -17.26 27.39 38.93
CA ASN A 131 -16.54 27.56 37.67
C ASN A 131 -17.11 28.71 36.81
N LEU A 132 -18.41 28.96 36.87
CA LEU A 132 -19.05 30.13 36.25
C LEU A 132 -18.81 31.43 37.01
N ARG A 133 -18.32 31.37 38.26
CA ARG A 133 -18.18 32.52 39.17
C ARG A 133 -19.48 33.31 39.30
N VAL A 134 -20.59 32.61 39.51
CA VAL A 134 -21.93 33.22 39.58
C VAL A 134 -21.97 34.33 40.64
N PRO A 135 -22.25 35.59 40.27
CA PRO A 135 -22.28 36.70 41.23
C PRO A 135 -23.31 36.51 42.34
N LEU A 136 -22.98 36.96 43.55
CA LEU A 136 -23.91 36.99 44.69
C LEU A 136 -25.18 37.79 44.33
N GLY A 137 -26.35 37.17 44.48
CA GLY A 137 -27.65 37.76 44.15
C GLY A 137 -28.10 37.58 42.70
N SER A 138 -27.26 37.02 41.83
CA SER A 138 -27.66 36.62 40.47
C SER A 138 -28.21 35.19 40.46
N GLN A 139 -29.12 34.92 39.53
CA GLN A 139 -29.78 33.63 39.38
C GLN A 139 -29.82 33.24 37.90
N LEU A 140 -28.97 32.30 37.51
CA LEU A 140 -28.89 31.81 36.13
C LEU A 140 -29.93 30.71 35.90
N LYS A 141 -30.41 30.60 34.67
CA LYS A 141 -31.42 29.61 34.25
C LYS A 141 -30.72 28.44 33.56
N VAL A 142 -30.91 27.22 34.05
CA VAL A 142 -30.26 26.02 33.52
C VAL A 142 -31.31 25.14 32.87
N THR A 143 -31.14 24.87 31.58
CA THR A 143 -31.90 23.85 30.86
C THR A 143 -31.09 22.56 30.82
N SER A 144 -31.74 21.47 31.22
CA SER A 144 -31.19 20.12 31.13
C SER A 144 -31.68 19.45 29.84
N CYS A 145 -30.75 19.07 28.97
CA CYS A 145 -31.02 18.35 27.73
C CYS A 145 -30.35 16.98 27.77
N THR A 146 -30.95 15.99 27.13
CA THR A 146 -30.34 14.66 26.99
C THR A 146 -30.16 14.31 25.53
N ALA A 147 -29.06 13.63 25.23
CA ALA A 147 -28.82 13.01 23.93
C ALA A 147 -28.61 11.50 24.10
N GLY A 148 -29.26 10.73 23.23
CA GLY A 148 -29.23 9.27 23.25
C GLY A 148 -30.23 8.64 24.22
N CYS A 149 -29.87 7.55 24.89
CA CYS A 149 -30.79 6.71 25.67
C CYS A 149 -31.97 6.13 24.85
N THR A 150 -31.74 5.90 23.56
CA THR A 150 -32.70 5.28 22.62
C THR A 150 -32.22 3.89 22.22
N ASP A 151 -33.04 3.15 21.47
CA ASP A 151 -32.66 1.82 21.00
C ASP A 151 -31.54 1.85 19.94
N ASP A 152 -31.39 2.97 19.22
CA ASP A 152 -30.34 3.18 18.22
C ASP A 152 -29.05 3.79 18.80
N THR A 153 -29.18 4.61 19.85
CA THR A 153 -28.07 5.24 20.57
C THR A 153 -28.25 5.00 22.08
N PRO A 154 -27.78 3.87 22.62
CA PRO A 154 -28.06 3.49 24.01
C PRO A 154 -27.28 4.33 25.02
N GLN A 155 -26.17 4.94 24.60
CA GLN A 155 -25.40 5.85 25.44
C GLN A 155 -26.17 7.15 25.68
N ALA A 156 -26.36 7.52 26.94
CA ALA A 156 -26.89 8.80 27.36
C ALA A 156 -25.76 9.79 27.63
N SER A 157 -25.97 11.04 27.26
CA SER A 157 -25.17 12.16 27.73
C SER A 157 -26.11 13.30 28.13
N LEU A 158 -25.74 14.03 29.18
CA LEU A 158 -26.50 15.15 29.69
C LEU A 158 -25.81 16.44 29.24
N GLN A 159 -26.55 17.31 28.55
CA GLN A 159 -26.11 18.65 28.20
C GLN A 159 -26.80 19.66 29.11
N LEU A 160 -26.02 20.59 29.66
CA LEU A 160 -26.50 21.68 30.48
C LEU A 160 -26.34 22.97 29.69
N LEU A 161 -27.44 23.66 29.41
CA LEU A 161 -27.44 24.95 28.74
C LEU A 161 -27.77 26.04 29.76
N ILE A 162 -26.89 27.01 29.91
CA ILE A 162 -27.01 28.04 30.94
C ILE A 162 -27.31 29.39 30.27
N GLY A 163 -28.45 29.99 30.59
CA GLY A 163 -28.85 31.32 30.14
C GLY A 163 -28.83 32.35 31.28
N ALA A 164 -28.57 33.61 30.93
CA ALA A 164 -28.52 34.71 31.89
C ALA A 164 -29.90 35.06 32.47
N SER A 165 -30.93 35.10 31.63
CA SER A 165 -32.27 35.59 31.98
C SER A 165 -33.43 34.68 31.56
N HIS A 166 -33.18 33.68 30.70
CA HIS A 166 -34.17 32.76 30.16
C HIS A 166 -33.61 31.34 30.11
N PHE A 167 -34.48 30.33 30.09
CA PHE A 167 -34.10 28.93 29.88
C PHE A 167 -33.79 28.68 28.39
N PRO A 168 -32.55 28.36 28.00
CA PRO A 168 -32.24 28.06 26.60
C PRO A 168 -33.00 26.83 26.10
N GLU A 169 -33.34 26.77 24.82
CA GLU A 169 -33.98 25.61 24.19
C GLU A 169 -32.94 24.51 23.89
N CYS A 170 -33.30 23.22 23.97
CA CYS A 170 -32.35 22.15 23.61
C CYS A 170 -32.10 22.04 22.10
N ASN A 171 -33.06 22.44 21.27
CA ASN A 171 -32.96 22.41 19.81
C ASN A 171 -33.62 23.68 19.24
N PRO A 172 -32.89 24.81 19.16
CA PRO A 172 -33.48 26.08 18.77
C PRO A 172 -33.88 26.06 17.29
N THR A 173 -35.13 26.41 16.96
CA THR A 173 -35.64 26.33 15.58
C THR A 173 -35.51 27.64 14.79
N THR A 174 -35.17 28.74 15.45
CA THR A 174 -35.19 30.11 14.91
C THR A 174 -33.79 30.74 14.73
N GLY A 175 -32.73 29.92 14.71
CA GLY A 175 -31.34 30.36 14.54
C GLY A 175 -30.49 30.17 15.80
N GLY A 176 -29.48 31.01 15.98
CA GLY A 176 -28.61 30.97 17.16
C GLY A 176 -29.30 31.55 18.41
N GLN A 177 -29.13 30.89 19.55
CA GLN A 177 -29.59 31.42 20.86
C GLN A 177 -28.41 31.72 21.78
N PRO A 178 -28.47 32.80 22.59
CA PRO A 178 -27.40 33.19 23.49
C PRO A 178 -27.34 32.28 24.73
N VAL A 179 -26.13 31.84 25.07
CA VAL A 179 -25.83 31.06 26.29
C VAL A 179 -24.61 31.63 27.00
N VAL A 180 -24.65 31.60 28.32
CA VAL A 180 -23.52 31.98 29.20
C VAL A 180 -22.52 30.83 29.31
N ALA A 181 -23.01 29.59 29.21
CA ALA A 181 -22.18 28.40 29.25
C ALA A 181 -22.89 27.18 28.68
N VAL A 182 -22.08 26.20 28.24
CA VAL A 182 -22.53 24.88 27.79
C VAL A 182 -21.73 23.82 28.55
N GLY A 183 -22.44 22.97 29.28
CA GLY A 183 -21.86 21.82 29.99
C GLY A 183 -22.20 20.51 29.30
N LEU A 184 -21.23 19.60 29.21
CA LEU A 184 -21.42 18.21 28.82
C LEU A 184 -21.07 17.34 30.03
N VAL A 185 -22.02 16.53 30.47
CA VAL A 185 -21.85 15.58 31.57
C VAL A 185 -21.92 14.17 31.02
N GLU A 186 -20.86 13.41 31.30
CA GLU A 186 -20.68 12.01 30.91
C GLU A 186 -20.04 11.26 32.10
N ALA A 187 -20.03 9.94 32.08
CA ALA A 187 -19.35 9.14 33.12
C ALA A 187 -17.94 8.74 32.69
N VAL A 188 -17.06 8.61 33.68
CA VAL A 188 -15.66 8.19 33.50
C VAL A 188 -15.44 6.81 34.08
N ALA A 189 -14.77 5.95 33.32
CA ALA A 189 -14.39 4.63 33.79
C ALA A 189 -13.30 4.70 34.87
N VAL A 190 -13.46 3.89 35.92
CA VAL A 190 -12.51 3.68 37.02
C VAL A 190 -11.12 3.33 36.48
N SER A 191 -10.12 4.16 36.78
CA SER A 191 -8.70 3.82 36.62
C SER A 191 -8.09 3.59 38.00
N ASP A 192 -6.92 2.93 38.09
CA ASP A 192 -6.25 2.63 39.37
C ASP A 192 -6.00 3.86 40.27
N ALA A 193 -6.16 5.08 39.74
CA ALA A 193 -6.04 6.35 40.46
C ALA A 193 -7.34 6.82 41.16
N ASN A 194 -8.52 6.46 40.67
CA ASN A 194 -9.82 6.94 41.19
C ASN A 194 -10.73 5.77 41.56
N VAL A 195 -10.84 5.49 42.86
CA VAL A 195 -11.56 4.32 43.41
C VAL A 195 -13.09 4.43 43.29
N ASN A 196 -13.64 5.63 43.07
CA ASN A 196 -15.07 5.89 43.00
C ASN A 196 -15.54 6.15 41.55
N ASP A 197 -16.68 5.60 41.15
CA ASP A 197 -17.36 5.98 39.91
C ASP A 197 -17.70 7.48 39.91
N ALA A 198 -17.36 8.19 38.83
CA ALA A 198 -17.49 9.64 38.73
C ALA A 198 -18.04 10.11 37.38
N TYR A 199 -18.69 11.27 37.39
CA TYR A 199 -19.15 12.01 36.23
C TYR A 199 -18.12 13.07 35.84
N LEU A 200 -17.75 13.15 34.57
CA LEU A 200 -16.98 14.24 33.97
C LEU A 200 -17.92 15.33 33.48
N LEU A 201 -17.79 16.51 34.08
CA LEU A 201 -18.30 17.77 33.54
C LEU A 201 -17.22 18.39 32.66
N THR A 202 -17.50 18.51 31.36
CA THR A 202 -16.74 19.35 30.42
C THR A 202 -17.53 20.63 30.18
N LEU A 203 -16.95 21.78 30.49
CA LEU A 203 -17.67 23.05 30.55
C LEU A 203 -17.00 24.10 29.66
N PHE A 204 -17.79 24.64 28.72
CA PHE A 204 -17.53 25.89 28.02
C PHE A 204 -18.13 27.03 28.85
N VAL A 205 -17.32 28.02 29.21
CA VAL A 205 -17.76 29.20 30.00
C VAL A 205 -17.42 30.43 29.20
N ASP A 206 -18.43 31.02 28.57
CA ASP A 206 -18.25 32.03 27.55
C ASP A 206 -17.44 33.26 28.01
N ALA A 207 -17.59 33.67 29.27
CA ALA A 207 -16.83 34.77 29.86
C ALA A 207 -15.33 34.47 30.10
N THR A 208 -14.90 33.21 30.03
CA THR A 208 -13.52 32.80 30.38
C THR A 208 -12.84 31.92 29.34
N THR A 209 -13.59 31.15 28.55
CA THR A 209 -13.06 30.26 27.52
C THR A 209 -12.99 30.99 26.18
N THR A 210 -11.79 31.41 25.79
CA THR A 210 -11.54 32.25 24.60
C THR A 210 -10.61 31.58 23.59
N ARG A 211 -9.87 30.54 23.99
CA ARG A 211 -8.85 29.91 23.12
C ARG A 211 -9.48 28.86 22.21
N THR A 212 -9.32 29.03 20.90
CA THR A 212 -9.58 28.00 19.90
C THR A 212 -8.27 27.35 19.44
N SER A 213 -8.27 26.03 19.32
CA SER A 213 -7.20 25.23 18.70
C SER A 213 -7.84 24.33 17.64
N ILE A 214 -7.05 23.68 16.79
CA ILE A 214 -7.59 22.71 15.82
C ILE A 214 -7.19 21.31 16.25
N TYR A 215 -8.19 20.44 16.28
CA TYR A 215 -7.99 19.01 16.41
C TYR A 215 -7.79 18.39 15.03
N THR A 216 -6.67 17.68 14.85
CA THR A 216 -6.40 16.92 13.61
C THR A 216 -6.82 15.47 13.81
N ASN A 217 -7.78 15.03 13.02
CA ASN A 217 -8.21 13.64 12.98
C ASN A 217 -7.14 12.77 12.29
N SER A 218 -7.13 11.48 12.60
CA SER A 218 -6.20 10.53 11.95
C SER A 218 -6.41 10.35 10.44
N ASP A 219 -7.48 10.88 9.85
CA ASP A 219 -7.68 10.96 8.40
C ASP A 219 -7.27 12.33 7.82
N ALA A 220 -6.50 13.10 8.59
CA ALA A 220 -6.04 14.46 8.30
C ALA A 220 -7.17 15.52 8.21
N SER A 221 -8.43 15.16 8.49
CA SER A 221 -9.49 16.17 8.60
C SER A 221 -9.32 17.03 9.85
N ILE A 222 -9.67 18.31 9.74
CA ILE A 222 -9.48 19.30 10.80
C ILE A 222 -10.83 19.73 11.40
N VAL A 223 -10.86 19.86 12.73
CA VAL A 223 -12.04 20.29 13.47
C VAL A 223 -11.62 21.34 14.50
N PRO A 224 -12.11 22.59 14.43
CA PRO A 224 -11.79 23.62 15.42
C PRO A 224 -12.45 23.30 16.77
N VAL A 225 -11.70 23.41 17.85
CA VAL A 225 -12.11 23.11 19.23
C VAL A 225 -11.79 24.27 20.16
N ILE A 226 -12.58 24.40 21.23
CA ILE A 226 -12.26 25.27 22.36
C ILE A 226 -11.26 24.53 23.26
N ASP A 227 -10.05 25.08 23.38
CA ASP A 227 -8.89 24.42 23.99
C ASP A 227 -8.86 24.58 25.52
N ASP A 228 -9.43 25.68 26.03
CA ASP A 228 -9.44 26.08 27.44
C ASP A 228 -10.70 25.65 28.21
N VAL A 229 -11.37 24.59 27.73
CA VAL A 229 -12.54 24.02 28.42
C VAL A 229 -12.19 23.50 29.82
N LEU A 230 -13.05 23.79 30.78
CA LEU A 230 -12.91 23.31 32.15
C LEU A 230 -13.41 21.87 32.24
N ARG A 231 -12.65 21.00 32.92
CA ARG A 231 -12.97 19.58 33.07
C ARG A 231 -12.88 19.17 34.53
N VAL A 232 -13.99 18.73 35.10
CA VAL A 232 -14.12 18.40 36.52
C VAL A 232 -14.80 17.04 36.68
N LEU A 233 -14.22 16.18 37.50
CA LEU A 233 -14.86 14.95 37.96
C LEU A 233 -15.74 15.24 39.17
N VAL A 234 -16.91 14.61 39.23
CA VAL A 234 -17.83 14.63 40.36
C VAL A 234 -18.16 13.18 40.70
N ASP A 235 -17.71 12.71 41.87
CA ASP A 235 -17.98 11.35 42.31
C ASP A 235 -19.42 11.18 42.81
N THR A 236 -19.86 9.93 42.96
CA THR A 236 -21.20 9.60 43.46
C THR A 236 -21.48 10.03 44.91
N ASN A 237 -20.44 10.36 45.68
CA ASN A 237 -20.55 10.87 47.05
C ASN A 237 -20.60 12.41 47.11
N GLY A 238 -20.41 13.09 45.99
CA GLY A 238 -20.41 14.55 45.88
C GLY A 238 -19.03 15.21 46.04
N ASN A 239 -17.94 14.45 46.03
CA ASN A 239 -16.58 15.02 45.94
C ASN A 239 -16.26 15.41 44.50
N SER A 240 -15.37 16.38 44.32
CA SER A 240 -14.98 16.86 43.00
C SER A 240 -13.49 17.09 42.85
N GLU A 241 -12.94 16.78 41.67
CA GLU A 241 -11.51 16.93 41.35
C GLU A 241 -11.32 17.44 39.91
N ALA A 242 -10.29 18.24 39.65
CA ALA A 242 -9.95 18.68 38.30
C ALA A 242 -9.43 17.51 37.44
N HIS A 243 -9.91 17.39 36.19
CA HIS A 243 -9.53 16.29 35.30
C HIS A 243 -9.16 16.78 33.89
N PRO A 244 -7.99 17.42 33.73
CA PRO A 244 -7.60 18.08 32.49
C PRO A 244 -7.52 17.14 31.28
N ALA A 245 -7.27 15.84 31.49
CA ALA A 245 -7.17 14.85 30.41
C ALA A 245 -8.49 14.63 29.65
N GLY A 246 -9.64 14.80 30.31
CA GLY A 246 -10.97 14.71 29.69
C GLY A 246 -11.33 13.36 29.08
N VAL A 247 -10.62 12.29 29.43
CA VAL A 247 -10.91 10.94 28.96
C VAL A 247 -12.10 10.40 29.76
N ASN A 248 -13.14 9.93 29.08
CA ASN A 248 -14.35 9.50 29.75
C ASN A 248 -14.70 8.04 29.45
N THR A 249 -15.01 7.76 28.20
CA THR A 249 -15.37 6.43 27.73
C THR A 249 -14.09 5.65 27.57
N VAL A 250 -13.93 4.58 28.33
CA VAL A 250 -12.86 3.60 28.12
C VAL A 250 -13.51 2.23 28.01
N ILE A 251 -13.31 1.61 26.86
CA ILE A 251 -13.79 0.27 26.58
C ILE A 251 -12.58 -0.55 26.19
N THR A 252 -12.29 -1.60 26.96
CA THR A 252 -11.19 -2.50 26.67
C THR A 252 -11.72 -3.82 26.13
N SER A 253 -11.06 -4.34 25.10
CA SER A 253 -11.30 -5.67 24.58
C SER A 253 -9.97 -6.39 24.35
N TRP A 254 -10.02 -7.72 24.40
CA TRP A 254 -8.83 -8.58 24.44
C TRP A 254 -8.81 -9.59 23.28
N PRO A 255 -8.91 -9.16 22.00
CA PRO A 255 -9.01 -10.09 20.86
C PRO A 255 -7.81 -11.04 20.73
N LEU A 256 -6.63 -10.59 21.16
CA LEU A 256 -5.36 -11.34 21.11
C LEU A 256 -4.83 -11.69 22.51
N GLY A 257 -5.66 -11.54 23.54
CA GLY A 257 -5.29 -11.71 24.94
C GLY A 257 -4.67 -10.46 25.58
N PRO A 258 -4.29 -10.55 26.87
CA PRO A 258 -3.96 -9.39 27.71
C PRO A 258 -2.69 -8.63 27.31
N ARG A 259 -1.81 -9.22 26.50
CA ARG A 259 -0.58 -8.56 26.03
C ARG A 259 -0.82 -7.47 25.00
N TYR A 260 -1.91 -7.60 24.22
CA TYR A 260 -2.26 -6.69 23.13
C TYR A 260 -3.69 -6.15 23.35
N PRO A 261 -3.92 -5.35 24.41
CA PRO A 261 -5.23 -4.74 24.65
C PRO A 261 -5.63 -3.88 23.46
N LEU A 262 -6.88 -3.99 23.05
CA LEU A 262 -7.53 -3.00 22.20
C LEU A 262 -8.35 -2.09 23.10
N GLN A 263 -7.89 -0.86 23.28
CA GLN A 263 -8.54 0.13 24.12
C GLN A 263 -9.20 1.18 23.24
N TYR A 264 -10.53 1.20 23.25
CA TYR A 264 -11.32 2.29 22.71
C TYR A 264 -11.47 3.37 23.78
N SER A 265 -11.22 4.62 23.40
CA SER A 265 -11.36 5.75 24.30
C SER A 265 -11.96 6.96 23.61
N CYS A 266 -12.79 7.71 24.35
CA CYS A 266 -13.25 9.02 23.94
C CYS A 266 -12.71 10.10 24.87
N THR A 267 -12.44 11.26 24.30
CA THR A 267 -12.11 12.49 25.03
C THR A 267 -13.16 13.54 24.71
N SER A 268 -13.74 14.15 25.74
CA SER A 268 -14.78 15.18 25.57
C SER A 268 -14.15 16.52 25.19
N HIS A 269 -14.69 17.15 24.15
CA HIS A 269 -14.26 18.45 23.64
C HIS A 269 -15.47 19.37 23.45
N MET A 270 -15.23 20.67 23.38
CA MET A 270 -16.20 21.63 22.84
C MET A 270 -15.69 22.05 21.47
N ILE A 271 -16.52 21.92 20.45
CA ILE A 271 -16.20 22.22 19.06
C ILE A 271 -16.72 23.62 18.76
N ASP A 272 -15.87 24.44 18.15
CA ASP A 272 -16.28 25.72 17.59
C ASP A 272 -16.90 25.45 16.22
N VAL A 273 -18.17 25.76 16.04
CA VAL A 273 -18.89 25.55 14.76
C VAL A 273 -19.20 26.87 14.05
N THR A 274 -18.56 27.97 14.49
CA THR A 274 -18.82 29.33 13.99
C THR A 274 -18.68 29.44 12.47
N ASP A 275 -17.69 28.75 11.88
CA ASP A 275 -17.42 28.80 10.44
C ASP A 275 -18.35 27.88 9.62
N THR A 276 -19.14 27.01 10.28
CA THR A 276 -20.04 26.02 9.66
C THR A 276 -21.53 26.35 9.80
N ILE A 277 -21.86 27.52 10.37
CA ILE A 277 -23.24 28.01 10.58
C ILE A 277 -24.13 27.99 9.31
N PRO A 278 -23.66 28.26 8.06
CA PRO A 278 -24.52 28.36 6.88
C PRO A 278 -25.30 27.10 6.47
N GLY A 279 -25.23 26.00 7.22
CA GLY A 279 -25.95 24.75 6.96
C GLY A 279 -26.57 24.07 8.19
N LEU A 280 -26.58 24.71 9.36
CA LEU A 280 -27.11 24.13 10.61
C LEU A 280 -28.47 24.75 10.98
N SER A 281 -29.46 23.91 11.30
CA SER A 281 -30.72 24.34 11.90
C SER A 281 -30.57 24.39 13.43
N GLY A 282 -30.41 25.60 13.98
CA GLY A 282 -30.29 25.82 15.42
C GLY A 282 -28.87 25.62 15.98
N TRP A 283 -28.37 26.59 16.75
CA TRP A 283 -27.08 26.48 17.43
C TRP A 283 -27.04 27.32 18.72
N HIS A 284 -26.10 27.01 19.61
CA HIS A 284 -25.87 27.78 20.83
C HIS A 284 -24.70 28.71 20.62
N MET A 285 -24.90 29.99 20.92
CA MET A 285 -23.91 31.04 20.73
C MET A 285 -23.55 31.65 22.09
N GLY A 286 -22.25 31.77 22.38
CA GLY A 286 -21.77 32.46 23.56
C GLY A 286 -22.24 33.93 23.59
N GLU A 287 -22.86 34.37 24.68
CA GLU A 287 -23.43 35.71 24.82
C GLU A 287 -22.37 36.84 24.68
N HIS A 288 -21.20 36.66 25.27
CA HIS A 288 -20.02 37.52 25.21
C HIS A 288 -19.07 37.20 24.05
N SER A 289 -18.69 35.93 23.83
CA SER A 289 -17.69 35.60 22.81
C SER A 289 -18.25 35.53 21.38
N GLN A 290 -19.57 35.43 21.22
CA GLN A 290 -20.27 35.23 19.95
C GLN A 290 -19.85 33.96 19.19
N LYS A 291 -19.16 33.03 19.86
CA LYS A 291 -18.77 31.74 19.27
C LYS A 291 -19.95 30.77 19.28
N ALA A 292 -20.20 30.11 18.16
CA ALA A 292 -21.13 29.00 18.11
C ALA A 292 -20.42 27.73 18.60
N VAL A 293 -20.94 27.11 19.65
CA VAL A 293 -20.25 25.98 20.32
C VAL A 293 -21.16 24.76 20.40
N VAL A 294 -20.56 23.60 20.14
CA VAL A 294 -21.22 22.31 20.19
C VAL A 294 -20.37 21.30 20.97
N PRO A 295 -20.94 20.52 21.90
CA PRO A 295 -20.24 19.38 22.48
C PRO A 295 -19.78 18.36 21.44
N GLY A 296 -18.53 17.91 21.54
CA GLY A 296 -17.93 16.92 20.65
C GLY A 296 -17.16 15.85 21.42
N ALA A 297 -16.87 14.74 20.76
CA ALA A 297 -16.05 13.69 21.35
C ALA A 297 -14.99 13.19 20.36
N ALA A 298 -13.73 13.22 20.79
CA ALA A 298 -12.61 12.63 20.07
C ALA A 298 -12.52 11.16 20.45
N CYS A 299 -13.18 10.32 19.67
CA CYS A 299 -13.25 8.88 19.89
C CYS A 299 -12.27 8.14 18.99
N GLY A 300 -11.64 7.10 19.53
CA GLY A 300 -10.67 6.31 18.79
C GLY A 300 -10.23 5.08 19.54
N HIS A 301 -9.34 4.32 18.93
CA HIS A 301 -8.76 3.13 19.55
C HIS A 301 -7.24 3.18 19.50
N ALA A 302 -6.62 2.47 20.45
CA ALA A 302 -5.20 2.19 20.46
C ALA A 302 -4.97 0.71 20.77
N VAL A 303 -3.96 0.13 20.12
CA VAL A 303 -3.52 -1.25 20.38
C VAL A 303 -2.25 -1.23 21.21
N GLY A 304 -2.29 -1.85 22.39
CA GLY A 304 -1.10 -2.03 23.23
C GLY A 304 0.00 -2.80 22.49
N LYS A 305 1.23 -2.29 22.55
CA LYS A 305 2.42 -2.87 21.87
C LYS A 305 2.25 -3.07 20.35
N ALA A 306 1.55 -2.15 19.67
CA ALA A 306 1.36 -2.15 18.22
C ALA A 306 2.65 -2.39 17.40
N ASN A 307 3.79 -1.83 17.84
CA ASN A 307 5.10 -2.02 17.18
C ASN A 307 5.61 -3.46 17.26
N GLU A 308 5.38 -4.16 18.38
CA GLU A 308 5.75 -5.58 18.52
C GLU A 308 4.89 -6.45 17.60
N LEU A 309 3.58 -6.18 17.57
CA LEU A 309 2.61 -6.93 16.77
C LEU A 309 2.87 -6.77 15.27
N SER A 310 3.18 -5.56 14.81
CA SER A 310 3.52 -5.28 13.41
C SER A 310 4.84 -5.94 13.00
N ALA A 311 5.90 -5.84 13.82
CA ALA A 311 7.16 -6.52 13.56
C ALA A 311 7.01 -8.04 13.46
N LEU A 312 6.29 -8.66 14.41
CA LEU A 312 6.00 -10.10 14.37
C LEU A 312 5.21 -10.48 13.12
N HIS A 313 4.23 -9.67 12.73
CA HIS A 313 3.46 -9.88 11.51
C HIS A 313 4.37 -9.89 10.28
N TYR A 314 5.21 -8.88 10.08
CA TYR A 314 6.13 -8.83 8.93
C TYR A 314 7.06 -10.05 8.84
N VAL A 315 7.62 -10.50 9.98
CA VAL A 315 8.45 -11.70 10.03
C VAL A 315 7.67 -12.96 9.59
N LEU A 316 6.45 -13.13 10.08
CA LEU A 316 5.60 -14.27 9.73
C LEU A 316 5.15 -14.24 8.26
N VAL A 317 4.91 -13.05 7.72
CA VAL A 317 4.59 -12.86 6.29
C VAL A 317 5.78 -13.28 5.41
N ILE A 318 6.98 -12.80 5.72
CA ILE A 318 8.20 -13.17 5.00
C ILE A 318 8.41 -14.69 5.07
N ALA A 319 8.27 -15.28 6.27
CA ALA A 319 8.38 -16.73 6.45
C ALA A 319 7.35 -17.52 5.64
N THR A 320 6.12 -17.01 5.52
CA THR A 320 5.04 -17.62 4.71
C THR A 320 5.37 -17.56 3.22
N ILE A 321 5.82 -16.41 2.71
CA ILE A 321 6.24 -16.24 1.31
C ILE A 321 7.39 -17.19 0.98
N VAL A 322 8.41 -17.26 1.84
CA VAL A 322 9.55 -18.17 1.68
C VAL A 322 9.09 -19.64 1.71
N GLY A 323 8.19 -19.99 2.63
CA GLY A 323 7.60 -21.33 2.73
C GLY A 323 6.82 -21.76 1.49
N LEU A 324 6.23 -20.82 0.76
CA LEU A 324 5.49 -21.04 -0.49
C LEU A 324 6.38 -21.11 -1.75
N GLY A 325 7.65 -20.69 -1.67
CA GLY A 325 8.53 -20.61 -2.84
C GLY A 325 8.71 -21.95 -3.58
N GLY A 326 8.87 -23.05 -2.83
CA GLY A 326 8.96 -24.40 -3.41
C GLY A 326 7.65 -24.85 -4.08
N ASP A 327 6.52 -24.34 -3.60
CA ASP A 327 5.20 -24.65 -4.12
C ASP A 327 4.85 -23.87 -5.38
N MET A 328 5.25 -22.59 -5.44
CA MET A 328 5.15 -21.79 -6.64
C MET A 328 5.95 -22.47 -7.76
N LEU A 329 7.17 -22.91 -7.45
CA LEU A 329 8.04 -23.59 -8.40
C LEU A 329 7.39 -24.87 -8.97
N ILE A 330 6.83 -25.75 -8.14
CA ILE A 330 6.19 -26.98 -8.63
C ILE A 330 4.84 -26.69 -9.31
N THR A 331 4.10 -25.66 -8.91
CA THR A 331 2.85 -25.26 -9.59
C THR A 331 3.13 -24.70 -10.98
N PHE A 332 4.18 -23.90 -11.14
CA PHE A 332 4.63 -23.44 -12.45
C PHE A 332 5.14 -24.61 -13.31
N GLU A 333 5.88 -25.56 -12.73
CA GLU A 333 6.25 -26.81 -13.38
C GLU A 333 5.04 -27.62 -13.87
N GLY A 334 4.00 -27.63 -13.04
CA GLY A 334 2.70 -28.25 -13.24
C GLY A 334 1.95 -27.62 -14.41
N LEU A 335 1.65 -26.31 -14.32
CA LEU A 335 1.03 -25.49 -15.36
C LEU A 335 1.72 -25.71 -16.70
N ARG A 336 3.04 -25.71 -16.67
CA ARG A 336 3.83 -25.97 -17.86
C ARG A 336 3.68 -27.39 -18.39
N GLY A 337 3.54 -28.40 -17.52
CA GLY A 337 3.23 -29.77 -17.92
C GLY A 337 1.92 -29.87 -18.72
N VAL A 338 0.91 -29.11 -18.30
CA VAL A 338 -0.45 -29.10 -18.88
C VAL A 338 -0.48 -28.39 -20.21
N LEU A 339 0.11 -27.20 -20.27
CA LEU A 339 0.27 -26.43 -21.49
C LEU A 339 0.98 -27.24 -22.57
N GLN A 340 1.94 -28.10 -22.17
CA GLN A 340 2.65 -29.01 -23.06
C GLN A 340 1.97 -30.39 -23.25
N ARG A 341 0.78 -30.65 -22.67
CA ARG A 341 0.10 -31.97 -22.62
C ARG A 341 1.00 -33.17 -22.25
N LYS A 342 2.05 -32.93 -21.46
CA LYS A 342 2.92 -34.00 -20.93
C LYS A 342 2.30 -34.56 -19.65
N PRO A 343 2.67 -35.77 -19.21
CA PRO A 343 2.33 -36.20 -17.86
C PRO A 343 2.87 -35.18 -16.85
N VAL A 344 1.98 -34.74 -15.96
CA VAL A 344 2.19 -33.63 -15.04
C VAL A 344 2.08 -34.16 -13.62
N LEU A 345 3.08 -33.86 -12.81
CA LEU A 345 2.93 -33.95 -11.36
C LEU A 345 2.13 -32.73 -10.91
N THR A 346 0.80 -32.82 -10.99
CA THR A 346 -0.08 -31.85 -10.34
C THR A 346 -0.38 -32.35 -8.94
N TYR A 347 0.02 -31.59 -7.94
CA TYR A 347 -0.47 -31.72 -6.58
C TYR A 347 -1.34 -30.50 -6.28
N ASP A 348 -2.30 -30.67 -5.41
CA ASP A 348 -3.11 -29.57 -4.90
C ASP A 348 -2.39 -29.08 -3.62
N ILE A 349 -1.95 -27.82 -3.62
CA ILE A 349 -1.19 -27.21 -2.52
C ILE A 349 -1.95 -27.38 -1.21
N VAL A 350 -3.27 -27.15 -1.26
CA VAL A 350 -4.15 -27.19 -0.09
C VAL A 350 -4.30 -28.60 0.43
N THR A 351 -4.35 -29.62 -0.45
CA THR A 351 -4.28 -31.03 -0.01
C THR A 351 -2.90 -31.42 0.53
N GLY A 352 -1.83 -30.74 0.09
CA GLY A 352 -0.48 -30.91 0.61
C GLY A 352 -0.26 -30.30 1.99
N VAL A 353 -1.16 -29.44 2.46
CA VAL A 353 -1.12 -28.81 3.79
C VAL A 353 -1.14 -29.85 4.91
N GLU A 354 -1.75 -31.03 4.71
CA GLU A 354 -1.78 -32.13 5.70
C GLU A 354 -0.39 -32.56 6.18
N GLN A 355 0.61 -32.42 5.31
CA GLN A 355 2.00 -32.80 5.58
C GLN A 355 2.91 -31.60 5.86
N ARG A 356 2.37 -30.37 5.85
CA ARG A 356 3.13 -29.10 5.81
C ARG A 356 2.80 -28.19 6.98
N LYS A 357 3.10 -28.68 8.16
CA LYS A 357 2.74 -28.05 9.44
C LYS A 357 3.36 -26.68 9.65
N MET A 358 4.59 -26.45 9.19
CA MET A 358 5.27 -25.14 9.33
C MET A 358 4.60 -24.05 8.48
N LEU A 359 4.25 -24.34 7.23
CA LEU A 359 3.52 -23.39 6.38
C LEU A 359 2.13 -23.09 6.92
N LEU A 360 1.43 -24.13 7.38
CA LEU A 360 0.13 -23.99 8.04
C LEU A 360 0.22 -23.12 9.30
N PHE A 361 1.28 -23.33 10.10
CA PHE A 361 1.56 -22.54 11.30
C PHE A 361 1.84 -21.09 10.93
N PHE A 362 2.80 -20.80 10.04
CA PHE A 362 3.11 -19.42 9.65
C PHE A 362 1.92 -18.72 9.01
N GLY A 363 1.18 -19.41 8.12
CA GLY A 363 -0.03 -18.89 7.51
C GLY A 363 -1.10 -18.53 8.55
N ALA A 364 -1.45 -19.46 9.44
CA ALA A 364 -2.42 -19.21 10.51
C ALA A 364 -2.00 -18.05 11.42
N PHE A 365 -0.76 -18.08 11.92
CA PHE A 365 -0.25 -17.06 12.84
C PHE A 365 -0.08 -15.69 12.19
N SER A 366 0.28 -15.64 10.90
CA SER A 366 0.36 -14.37 10.16
C SER A 366 -0.99 -13.68 10.06
N THR A 367 -2.10 -14.42 10.08
CA THR A 367 -3.46 -13.92 9.96
C THR A 367 -4.18 -13.70 11.30
N ILE A 368 -3.57 -14.06 12.44
CA ILE A 368 -4.14 -13.82 13.78
C ILE A 368 -4.54 -12.36 14.03
N PRO A 369 -3.78 -11.33 13.56
CA PRO A 369 -4.19 -9.93 13.72
C PRO A 369 -5.59 -9.60 13.17
N SER A 370 -6.15 -10.42 12.26
CA SER A 370 -7.52 -10.23 11.76
C SER A 370 -8.58 -10.29 12.86
N LEU A 371 -8.33 -11.01 13.97
CA LEU A 371 -9.22 -11.04 15.13
C LEU A 371 -9.39 -9.63 15.72
N LEU A 372 -8.30 -8.89 15.78
CA LEU A 372 -8.27 -7.50 16.23
C LEU A 372 -8.91 -6.56 15.19
N PHE A 373 -8.65 -6.77 13.91
CA PHE A 373 -9.19 -5.90 12.86
C PHE A 373 -10.72 -5.89 12.77
N VAL A 374 -11.39 -7.02 13.05
CA VAL A 374 -12.86 -7.07 13.11
C VAL A 374 -13.40 -6.35 14.34
N ASP A 375 -12.68 -6.43 15.46
CA ASP A 375 -13.01 -5.68 16.66
C ASP A 375 -12.87 -4.17 16.48
N VAL A 376 -11.80 -3.74 15.80
CA VAL A 376 -11.63 -2.34 15.39
C VAL A 376 -12.73 -1.94 14.42
N ALA A 377 -13.03 -2.77 13.42
CA ALA A 377 -13.97 -2.42 12.36
C ALA A 377 -15.40 -2.19 12.86
N ARG A 378 -15.89 -2.95 13.86
CA ARG A 378 -17.22 -2.71 14.44
C ARG A 378 -17.34 -1.34 15.09
N MET A 379 -16.25 -0.75 15.60
CA MET A 379 -16.27 0.57 16.27
C MET A 379 -16.51 1.72 15.30
N TYR A 380 -16.19 1.53 14.02
CA TYR A 380 -16.27 2.57 12.99
C TYR A 380 -17.60 2.59 12.24
N HIS A 381 -18.62 1.87 12.71
CA HIS A 381 -19.95 1.89 12.10
C HIS A 381 -20.47 3.33 11.95
N GLY A 382 -20.85 3.71 10.73
CA GLY A 382 -21.37 5.06 10.44
C GLY A 382 -20.32 6.10 10.01
N THR A 383 -19.02 5.79 10.07
CA THR A 383 -17.95 6.70 9.61
C THR A 383 -17.66 6.60 8.10
N PRO A 384 -17.15 7.65 7.43
CA PRO A 384 -16.81 7.55 6.01
C PRO A 384 -15.89 6.35 5.73
N ARG A 385 -16.24 5.55 4.71
CA ARG A 385 -15.52 4.32 4.30
C ARG A 385 -15.57 3.13 5.27
N TYR A 386 -16.44 3.14 6.29
CA TYR A 386 -16.59 2.02 7.23
C TYR A 386 -16.87 0.67 6.54
N THR A 387 -17.61 0.68 5.42
CA THR A 387 -18.00 -0.53 4.67
C THR A 387 -16.78 -1.25 4.08
N TRP A 388 -15.81 -0.51 3.57
CA TRP A 388 -14.56 -1.06 3.05
C TRP A 388 -13.70 -1.63 4.17
N PHE A 389 -13.57 -0.89 5.27
CA PHE A 389 -12.80 -1.33 6.44
C PHE A 389 -13.40 -2.63 7.03
N TRP A 390 -14.73 -2.69 7.19
CA TRP A 390 -15.46 -3.88 7.61
C TRP A 390 -15.25 -5.07 6.67
N LEU A 391 -15.42 -4.87 5.36
CA LEU A 391 -15.29 -5.93 4.36
C LEU A 391 -13.88 -6.54 4.36
N LEU A 392 -12.83 -5.72 4.41
CA LEU A 392 -11.45 -6.18 4.46
C LEU A 392 -11.16 -6.96 5.76
N SER A 393 -11.67 -6.48 6.90
CA SER A 393 -11.52 -7.15 8.20
C SER A 393 -12.21 -8.52 8.25
N ILE A 394 -13.44 -8.65 7.75
CA ILE A 394 -14.14 -9.95 7.77
C ILE A 394 -13.57 -10.96 6.76
N VAL A 395 -13.03 -10.50 5.63
CA VAL A 395 -12.36 -11.38 4.65
C VAL A 395 -11.06 -11.91 5.24
N THR A 396 -10.25 -11.06 5.87
CA THR A 396 -9.01 -11.49 6.56
C THR A 396 -9.31 -12.42 7.73
N LEU A 397 -10.40 -12.18 8.48
CA LEU A 397 -10.89 -13.11 9.51
C LEU A 397 -11.31 -14.45 8.92
N GLY A 398 -12.00 -14.45 7.77
CA GLY A 398 -12.35 -15.68 7.05
C GLY A 398 -11.12 -16.51 6.65
N VAL A 399 -10.03 -15.85 6.26
CA VAL A 399 -8.74 -16.50 5.99
C VAL A 399 -8.15 -17.10 7.26
N CYS A 400 -8.09 -16.34 8.35
CA CYS A 400 -7.61 -16.82 9.66
C CYS A 400 -8.40 -18.04 10.16
N ALA A 401 -9.72 -17.95 10.12
CA ALA A 401 -10.64 -19.01 10.48
C ALA A 401 -10.42 -20.30 9.65
N ALA A 402 -10.23 -20.17 8.34
CA ALA A 402 -9.93 -21.30 7.46
C ALA A 402 -8.60 -21.97 7.84
N TRP A 403 -7.53 -21.20 8.05
CA TRP A 403 -6.20 -21.74 8.41
C TRP A 403 -6.18 -22.41 9.78
N ILE A 404 -6.80 -21.80 10.80
CA ILE A 404 -6.89 -22.38 12.15
C ILE A 404 -7.69 -23.68 12.11
N SER A 405 -8.79 -23.71 11.36
CA SER A 405 -9.63 -24.90 11.23
C SER A 405 -8.88 -26.07 10.58
N LEU A 406 -7.99 -25.80 9.62
CA LEU A 406 -7.10 -26.82 9.07
C LEU A 406 -6.17 -27.39 10.14
N ILE A 407 -5.60 -26.56 11.03
CA ILE A 407 -4.78 -27.06 12.15
C ILE A 407 -5.60 -28.03 13.02
N PHE A 408 -6.85 -27.68 13.35
CA PHE A 408 -7.72 -28.56 14.13
C PHE A 408 -8.06 -29.86 13.40
N VAL A 409 -8.37 -29.80 12.10
CA VAL A 409 -8.60 -31.00 11.28
C VAL A 409 -7.37 -31.91 11.30
N LEU A 410 -6.16 -31.37 11.17
CA LEU A 410 -4.91 -32.15 11.22
C LEU A 410 -4.61 -32.72 12.62
N ALA A 411 -4.99 -32.01 13.68
CA ALA A 411 -4.89 -32.52 15.04
C ALA A 411 -5.86 -33.69 15.25
N PHE A 412 -7.12 -33.54 14.81
CA PHE A 412 -8.15 -34.58 14.88
C PHE A 412 -7.76 -35.83 14.09
N GLN A 413 -7.13 -35.66 12.92
CA GLN A 413 -6.61 -36.76 12.11
C GLN A 413 -5.64 -37.69 12.85
N ARG A 414 -5.04 -37.26 13.97
CA ARG A 414 -4.09 -38.05 14.78
C ARG A 414 -4.73 -38.79 15.95
N ILE A 415 -6.00 -38.55 16.25
CA ILE A 415 -6.71 -39.26 17.31
C ILE A 415 -6.90 -40.72 16.86
N PRO A 416 -6.54 -41.74 17.68
CA PRO A 416 -6.71 -43.14 17.30
C PRO A 416 -8.16 -43.47 16.94
N SER A 417 -8.39 -44.09 15.78
CA SER A 417 -9.71 -44.59 15.39
C SER A 417 -10.04 -45.93 16.08
N PRO A 418 -11.31 -46.21 16.42
CA PRO A 418 -11.75 -47.54 16.86
C PRO A 418 -11.35 -48.64 15.88
N HIS A 419 -11.10 -49.85 16.37
CA HIS A 419 -10.67 -51.00 15.56
C HIS A 419 -11.58 -51.30 14.36
N ALA A 420 -12.88 -51.02 14.47
CA ALA A 420 -13.87 -51.25 13.41
C ALA A 420 -13.75 -50.31 12.19
N VAL A 421 -13.12 -49.13 12.35
CA VAL A 421 -12.95 -48.11 11.28
C VAL A 421 -11.47 -47.93 10.93
N ARG A 422 -10.58 -48.68 11.59
CA ARG A 422 -9.13 -48.66 11.36
C ARG A 422 -8.85 -49.00 9.89
N TYR A 423 -8.12 -48.12 9.20
CA TYR A 423 -7.81 -48.16 7.76
C TYR A 423 -8.93 -47.76 6.79
N ARG A 424 -10.09 -47.29 7.28
CA ARG A 424 -11.16 -46.73 6.44
C ARG A 424 -11.30 -45.23 6.71
N LEU A 425 -10.85 -44.39 5.77
CA LEU A 425 -10.82 -42.93 5.90
C LEU A 425 -11.91 -42.27 5.07
N ALA A 426 -12.53 -41.22 5.59
CA ALA A 426 -13.39 -40.38 4.78
C ALA A 426 -12.54 -39.39 3.93
N PRO A 427 -12.74 -39.31 2.60
CA PRO A 427 -12.06 -38.33 1.77
C PRO A 427 -12.62 -36.93 2.02
N TRP A 428 -11.77 -35.90 1.95
CA TRP A 428 -12.21 -34.50 1.97
C TRP A 428 -11.39 -33.65 0.98
N SER A 429 -11.83 -32.42 0.71
CA SER A 429 -11.21 -31.56 -0.31
C SER A 429 -10.77 -30.21 0.26
N GLY A 430 -9.49 -30.10 0.61
CA GLY A 430 -8.89 -28.88 1.17
C GLY A 430 -9.13 -27.62 0.35
N SER A 431 -8.93 -27.67 -0.97
CA SER A 431 -9.15 -26.49 -1.84
C SER A 431 -10.59 -25.98 -1.80
N ILE A 432 -11.57 -26.88 -1.83
CA ILE A 432 -12.99 -26.49 -1.76
C ILE A 432 -13.30 -25.93 -0.39
N PHE A 433 -12.76 -26.54 0.67
CA PHE A 433 -12.92 -26.03 2.02
C PHE A 433 -12.41 -24.60 2.16
N ILE A 434 -11.17 -24.29 1.75
CA ILE A 434 -10.63 -22.91 1.85
C ILE A 434 -11.42 -21.93 0.98
N HIS A 435 -11.65 -22.26 -0.29
CA HIS A 435 -12.31 -21.35 -1.23
C HIS A 435 -13.78 -21.10 -0.88
N LEU A 436 -14.43 -22.01 -0.15
CA LEU A 436 -15.79 -21.84 0.34
C LEU A 436 -15.80 -21.15 1.71
N ALA A 437 -14.92 -21.56 2.63
CA ALA A 437 -14.90 -21.05 4.01
C ALA A 437 -14.66 -19.53 4.06
N ILE A 438 -13.70 -19.01 3.30
CA ILE A 438 -13.37 -17.57 3.31
C ILE A 438 -14.59 -16.70 2.94
N PRO A 439 -15.22 -16.85 1.75
CA PRO A 439 -16.34 -16.00 1.37
C PRO A 439 -17.60 -16.30 2.19
N VAL A 440 -17.86 -17.54 2.61
CA VAL A 440 -19.08 -17.84 3.38
C VAL A 440 -18.96 -17.31 4.82
N VAL A 441 -17.77 -17.34 5.43
CA VAL A 441 -17.53 -16.67 6.73
C VAL A 441 -17.66 -15.16 6.56
N ALA A 442 -17.07 -14.57 5.52
CA ALA A 442 -17.24 -13.14 5.27
C ALA A 442 -18.71 -12.76 5.06
N LEU A 443 -19.47 -13.53 4.27
CA LEU A 443 -20.90 -13.29 4.02
C LEU A 443 -21.76 -13.47 5.28
N SER A 444 -21.46 -14.46 6.13
CA SER A 444 -22.20 -14.68 7.37
C SER A 444 -21.97 -13.54 8.38
N LEU A 445 -20.77 -12.96 8.39
CA LEU A 445 -20.43 -11.81 9.22
C LEU A 445 -20.87 -10.47 8.61
N PHE A 446 -20.99 -10.35 7.29
CA PHE A 446 -21.31 -9.08 6.65
C PHE A 446 -22.60 -8.45 7.20
N LYS A 447 -23.62 -9.27 7.48
CA LYS A 447 -24.89 -8.83 8.09
C LYS A 447 -24.84 -8.64 9.62
N GLN A 448 -23.76 -9.09 10.28
CA GLN A 448 -23.60 -8.99 11.74
C GLN A 448 -22.99 -7.67 12.19
N HIS A 449 -22.60 -6.78 11.26
CA HIS A 449 -21.97 -5.51 11.61
C HIS A 449 -22.81 -4.67 12.59
N VAL A 450 -24.10 -4.46 12.28
CA VAL A 450 -25.02 -3.68 13.14
C VAL A 450 -25.23 -4.35 14.51
N PRO A 451 -25.56 -5.66 14.60
CA PRO A 451 -25.63 -6.35 15.88
C PRO A 451 -24.35 -6.25 16.72
N LEU A 452 -23.18 -6.45 16.11
CA LEU A 452 -21.89 -6.42 16.81
C LEU A 452 -21.51 -5.02 17.29
N TYR A 453 -21.85 -3.99 16.52
CA TYR A 453 -21.74 -2.60 16.94
C TYR A 453 -22.69 -2.31 18.11
N ARG A 454 -23.94 -2.76 18.02
CA ARG A 454 -24.94 -2.58 19.07
C ARG A 454 -24.51 -3.26 20.38
N ASP A 455 -24.05 -4.51 20.32
CA ASP A 455 -23.50 -5.24 21.47
C ASP A 455 -22.29 -4.51 22.09
N PHE A 456 -21.43 -3.92 21.25
CA PHE A 456 -20.31 -3.09 21.71
C PHE A 456 -20.79 -1.83 22.45
N THR A 457 -21.84 -1.16 21.97
CA THR A 457 -22.41 0.02 22.64
C THR A 457 -23.24 -0.29 23.90
N HIS A 458 -23.70 -1.54 24.07
CA HIS A 458 -24.42 -2.02 25.26
C HIS A 458 -23.53 -2.71 26.29
N ALA A 459 -22.23 -2.43 26.28
CA ALA A 459 -21.34 -2.92 27.31
C ALA A 459 -21.89 -2.59 28.72
N PRO A 460 -21.82 -3.53 29.69
CA PRO A 460 -22.33 -3.29 31.04
C PRO A 460 -21.68 -2.04 31.65
N PRO A 461 -22.46 -1.01 31.98
CA PRO A 461 -21.93 0.21 32.57
C PRO A 461 -21.60 0.00 34.05
N THR A 462 -20.57 0.68 34.56
CA THR A 462 -20.37 0.80 36.02
C THR A 462 -21.19 1.95 36.60
N LEU A 463 -21.40 3.01 35.80
CA LEU A 463 -22.22 4.17 36.16
C LEU A 463 -23.28 4.45 35.08
N ILE A 464 -24.50 4.75 35.52
CA ILE A 464 -25.67 4.94 34.64
C ILE A 464 -26.30 6.33 34.82
N MET A 465 -27.02 6.79 33.80
CA MET A 465 -27.95 7.91 33.91
C MET A 465 -29.39 7.41 33.78
N THR A 466 -30.32 7.98 34.54
CA THR A 466 -31.74 7.61 34.50
C THR A 466 -32.54 8.64 33.71
N VAL A 467 -32.80 8.39 32.43
CA VAL A 467 -33.57 9.31 31.57
C VAL A 467 -34.97 8.74 31.38
N GLY A 468 -36.00 9.49 31.80
CA GLY A 468 -37.40 9.05 31.65
C GLY A 468 -37.72 7.73 32.37
N GLY A 469 -37.02 7.42 33.47
CA GLY A 469 -37.15 6.14 34.20
C GLY A 469 -36.39 4.96 33.58
N ARG A 470 -35.71 5.14 32.44
CA ARG A 470 -34.83 4.15 31.82
C ARG A 470 -33.39 4.35 32.27
N ALA A 471 -32.75 3.30 32.78
CA ALA A 471 -31.33 3.30 33.08
C ALA A 471 -30.53 3.16 31.77
N CYS A 472 -29.67 4.14 31.49
CA CYS A 472 -28.87 4.21 30.28
C CYS A 472 -27.37 4.33 30.61
N PRO A 473 -26.49 3.61 29.88
CA PRO A 473 -25.04 3.76 30.03
C PRO A 473 -24.60 5.18 29.64
N CYS A 474 -23.61 5.74 30.32
CA CYS A 474 -23.20 7.14 30.09
C CYS A 474 -21.68 7.35 29.93
N GLY A 475 -20.94 6.28 29.62
CA GLY A 475 -19.50 6.35 29.29
C GLY A 475 -18.59 5.52 30.21
N ALA A 476 -19.01 5.23 31.45
CA ALA A 476 -18.24 4.36 32.35
C ALA A 476 -18.62 2.90 32.16
N TYR A 477 -17.64 2.09 31.74
CA TYR A 477 -17.82 0.67 31.44
C TYR A 477 -16.86 -0.19 32.27
N ALA A 478 -17.30 -1.41 32.62
CA ALA A 478 -16.42 -2.31 33.34
C ALA A 478 -15.24 -2.76 32.43
N PRO A 479 -14.01 -2.86 32.95
CA PRO A 479 -12.81 -3.16 32.15
C PRO A 479 -12.85 -4.55 31.46
N ASP A 480 -13.65 -5.49 31.97
CA ASP A 480 -13.82 -6.85 31.42
C ASP A 480 -15.15 -7.06 30.68
N ALA A 481 -15.86 -5.98 30.37
CA ALA A 481 -17.26 -6.01 29.96
C ALA A 481 -17.56 -6.61 28.58
N ILE A 482 -16.61 -6.57 27.63
CA ILE A 482 -16.92 -6.79 26.21
C ILE A 482 -16.26 -8.03 25.63
N GLN A 483 -17.09 -8.92 25.11
CA GLN A 483 -16.65 -10.01 24.25
C GLN A 483 -16.10 -9.46 22.91
N SER A 484 -14.95 -9.99 22.49
CA SER A 484 -14.43 -9.74 21.13
C SER A 484 -15.48 -10.11 20.09
N ALA A 485 -15.54 -9.38 18.98
CA ALA A 485 -16.45 -9.61 17.87
C ALA A 485 -16.30 -11.03 17.31
N ALA A 486 -15.07 -11.52 17.23
CA ALA A 486 -14.80 -12.91 16.84
C ALA A 486 -15.39 -13.93 17.82
N SER A 487 -15.38 -13.63 19.13
CA SER A 487 -16.02 -14.49 20.14
C SER A 487 -17.55 -14.41 20.12
N ALA A 488 -18.13 -13.22 19.93
CA ALA A 488 -19.58 -13.04 19.79
C ALA A 488 -20.10 -13.77 18.54
N SER A 489 -19.36 -13.72 17.44
CA SER A 489 -19.68 -14.44 16.21
C SER A 489 -19.19 -15.89 16.18
N ARG A 490 -18.71 -16.46 17.30
CA ARG A 490 -18.11 -17.81 17.34
C ARG A 490 -19.04 -18.86 16.77
N VAL A 491 -20.33 -18.83 17.09
CA VAL A 491 -21.31 -19.81 16.59
C VAL A 491 -21.47 -19.68 15.08
N ALA A 492 -21.59 -18.47 14.55
CA ALA A 492 -21.73 -18.23 13.11
C ALA A 492 -20.47 -18.66 12.34
N ILE A 493 -19.29 -18.33 12.86
CA ILE A 493 -17.99 -18.73 12.29
C ILE A 493 -17.86 -20.26 12.32
N LEU A 494 -18.11 -20.89 13.48
CA LEU A 494 -17.96 -22.34 13.65
C LEU A 494 -18.96 -23.13 12.80
N THR A 495 -20.25 -22.76 12.83
CA THR A 495 -21.28 -23.42 12.00
C THR A 495 -20.99 -23.30 10.52
N THR A 496 -20.52 -22.14 10.08
CA THR A 496 -20.11 -21.91 8.69
C THR A 496 -18.92 -22.79 8.31
N ILE A 497 -17.88 -22.83 9.15
CA ILE A 497 -16.68 -23.64 8.93
C ILE A 497 -17.03 -25.12 8.90
N VAL A 498 -17.79 -25.60 9.89
CA VAL A 498 -18.23 -26.99 9.97
C VAL A 498 -19.09 -27.34 8.76
N GLY A 499 -20.01 -26.46 8.36
CA GLY A 499 -20.80 -26.62 7.14
C GLY A 499 -19.94 -26.71 5.88
N CYS A 500 -18.94 -25.83 5.74
CA CYS A 500 -17.98 -25.87 4.63
C CYS A 500 -17.14 -27.15 4.65
N PHE A 501 -16.75 -27.63 5.84
CA PHE A 501 -15.97 -28.85 6.00
C PHE A 501 -16.80 -30.09 5.65
N VAL A 502 -18.01 -30.20 6.19
CA VAL A 502 -18.98 -31.27 5.87
C VAL A 502 -19.30 -31.26 4.38
N PHE A 503 -19.52 -30.09 3.78
CA PHE A 503 -19.71 -29.96 2.34
C PHE A 503 -18.48 -30.46 1.57
N SER A 504 -17.26 -30.14 2.03
CA SER A 504 -16.02 -30.63 1.40
C SER A 504 -15.87 -32.15 1.47
N ILE A 505 -16.29 -32.78 2.59
CA ILE A 505 -16.33 -34.23 2.75
C ILE A 505 -17.41 -34.83 1.85
N ALA A 506 -18.64 -34.31 1.89
CA ALA A 506 -19.75 -34.78 1.08
C ALA A 506 -19.42 -34.71 -0.42
N PHE A 507 -18.86 -33.58 -0.87
CA PHE A 507 -18.39 -33.43 -2.23
C PHE A 507 -17.32 -34.46 -2.59
N ALA A 508 -16.32 -34.68 -1.71
CA ALA A 508 -15.26 -35.64 -1.95
C ALA A 508 -15.76 -37.10 -1.94
N MET A 509 -16.72 -37.44 -1.07
CA MET A 509 -17.38 -38.75 -1.01
C MET A 509 -18.26 -38.99 -2.24
N ILE A 510 -19.08 -38.01 -2.66
CA ILE A 510 -19.88 -38.09 -3.89
C ILE A 510 -18.96 -38.25 -5.10
N LYS A 511 -17.87 -37.48 -5.15
CA LYS A 511 -16.85 -37.62 -6.19
C LYS A 511 -16.24 -39.01 -6.16
N LEU A 512 -15.88 -39.56 -4.98
CA LEU A 512 -15.34 -40.91 -4.83
C LEU A 512 -16.36 -41.97 -5.26
N ARG A 513 -17.64 -41.81 -4.92
CA ARG A 513 -18.73 -42.70 -5.32
C ARG A 513 -18.94 -42.70 -6.82
N ILE A 514 -19.01 -41.52 -7.44
CA ILE A 514 -19.16 -41.38 -8.91
C ILE A 514 -17.96 -41.96 -9.67
N THR A 515 -16.76 -41.84 -9.11
CA THR A 515 -15.52 -42.22 -9.82
C THR A 515 -15.07 -43.66 -9.54
N HIS A 516 -15.33 -44.19 -8.36
CA HIS A 516 -14.79 -45.46 -7.86
C HIS A 516 -15.81 -46.36 -7.18
N ASP A 517 -17.09 -45.96 -7.13
CA ASP A 517 -18.19 -46.68 -6.47
C ASP A 517 -17.98 -46.96 -4.97
N LYS A 518 -17.12 -46.19 -4.30
CA LYS A 518 -16.82 -46.30 -2.87
C LYS A 518 -17.18 -45.01 -2.12
N TRP A 519 -17.56 -45.16 -0.86
CA TRP A 519 -17.82 -44.03 0.05
C TRP A 519 -16.61 -43.67 0.92
N LEU A 520 -15.74 -44.64 1.24
CA LEU A 520 -14.55 -44.47 2.07
C LEU A 520 -13.29 -44.92 1.34
N LEU A 521 -12.15 -44.31 1.67
CA LEU A 521 -10.81 -44.71 1.25
C LEU A 521 -10.33 -45.87 2.09
N ASP A 522 -9.84 -46.93 1.45
CA ASP A 522 -9.19 -48.06 2.11
C ASP A 522 -7.67 -47.87 2.03
N VAL A 523 -7.05 -47.70 3.20
CA VAL A 523 -5.61 -47.46 3.32
C VAL A 523 -4.86 -48.63 3.93
N HIS A 524 -5.42 -49.84 3.98
CA HIS A 524 -4.71 -50.98 4.57
C HIS A 524 -3.34 -51.25 3.90
N TRP A 525 -3.26 -51.09 2.57
CA TRP A 525 -2.03 -51.25 1.77
C TRP A 525 -0.86 -50.32 2.16
N SER A 526 -1.15 -49.27 2.90
CA SER A 526 -0.17 -48.23 3.23
C SER A 526 0.76 -48.61 4.37
N THR A 527 0.41 -49.61 5.19
CA THR A 527 1.32 -50.23 6.16
C THR A 527 2.42 -51.02 5.49
N ASP A 528 2.14 -51.58 4.31
CA ASP A 528 3.06 -52.40 3.53
C ASP A 528 4.00 -51.53 2.66
N ASN A 529 3.72 -50.23 2.56
CA ASN A 529 4.55 -49.28 1.81
C ASN A 529 5.53 -48.56 2.75
N VAL A 530 6.83 -48.88 2.64
CA VAL A 530 7.93 -48.32 3.46
C VAL A 530 7.98 -46.78 3.48
N PHE A 531 7.56 -46.12 2.39
CA PHE A 531 7.54 -44.65 2.33
C PHE A 531 6.34 -44.04 3.06
N LEU A 532 5.16 -44.66 2.99
CA LEU A 532 3.96 -44.16 3.66
C LEU A 532 3.91 -44.54 5.15
N SER A 533 4.40 -45.74 5.50
CA SER A 533 4.48 -46.20 6.89
C SER A 533 5.38 -45.32 7.75
N THR A 534 6.41 -44.70 7.16
CA THR A 534 7.33 -43.77 7.84
C THR A 534 6.77 -42.36 8.02
N ARG A 535 5.68 -41.99 7.32
CA ARG A 535 5.09 -40.64 7.38
C ARG A 535 3.94 -40.50 8.37
N GLY A 536 3.41 -41.62 8.87
CA GLY A 536 2.25 -41.65 9.76
C GLY A 536 0.98 -41.27 9.00
N ILE A 537 0.00 -42.17 9.00
CA ILE A 537 -1.20 -42.05 8.17
C ILE A 537 -2.35 -41.57 9.06
N PRO A 538 -3.17 -40.62 8.59
CA PRO A 538 -4.29 -40.13 9.37
C PRO A 538 -5.29 -41.27 9.67
N TYR A 539 -6.01 -41.16 10.78
CA TYR A 539 -6.93 -42.19 11.28
C TYR A 539 -8.39 -42.00 10.85
N TRP A 540 -8.82 -40.76 10.57
CA TRP A 540 -10.23 -40.43 10.33
C TRP A 540 -10.54 -39.88 8.94
N PHE A 541 -9.77 -38.88 8.49
CA PHE A 541 -10.00 -38.17 7.23
C PHE A 541 -8.68 -37.98 6.49
N SER A 542 -8.70 -37.95 5.16
CA SER A 542 -7.54 -37.50 4.39
C SER A 542 -7.94 -36.81 3.09
N GLY A 543 -7.30 -35.68 2.82
CA GLY A 543 -7.35 -34.97 1.56
C GLY A 543 -6.27 -35.45 0.59
N LEU A 544 -5.35 -36.31 1.05
CA LEU A 544 -4.36 -36.95 0.18
C LEU A 544 -5.04 -37.94 -0.76
N PRO A 545 -4.60 -38.04 -2.01
CA PRO A 545 -5.12 -39.02 -2.96
C PRO A 545 -4.58 -40.41 -2.62
N LEU A 546 -5.23 -41.18 -1.73
CA LEU A 546 -4.73 -42.47 -1.20
C LEU A 546 -5.44 -43.73 -1.76
N ASP A 547 -6.02 -43.68 -2.96
CA ASP A 547 -6.83 -44.79 -3.51
C ASP A 547 -6.01 -46.05 -3.93
N VAL A 548 -6.60 -47.23 -3.71
CA VAL A 548 -6.04 -48.60 -3.82
C VAL A 548 -5.51 -48.93 -5.23
N ARG A 549 -5.99 -48.28 -6.30
CA ARG A 549 -5.43 -48.47 -7.65
C ARG A 549 -4.01 -47.94 -7.82
N MET A 550 -3.46 -47.18 -6.87
CA MET A 550 -2.04 -46.87 -6.83
C MET A 550 -1.18 -48.01 -6.24
N GLY A 551 -1.75 -48.87 -5.40
CA GLY A 551 -1.09 -50.09 -4.88
C GLY A 551 -1.25 -51.32 -5.79
N LEU A 552 -2.33 -51.41 -6.57
CA LEU A 552 -2.57 -52.52 -7.51
C LEU A 552 -1.70 -52.48 -8.77
N ALA A 553 -0.92 -51.42 -9.01
CA ALA A 553 0.09 -51.44 -10.06
C ALA A 553 1.28 -52.39 -9.72
N SER A 554 1.35 -52.92 -8.50
CA SER A 554 2.44 -53.82 -8.06
C SER A 554 2.02 -55.23 -7.63
N VAL A 555 0.72 -55.58 -7.56
CA VAL A 555 0.33 -56.99 -7.34
C VAL A 555 -0.99 -57.28 -8.08
N ALA A 556 -0.89 -57.93 -9.23
CA ALA A 556 -2.01 -58.74 -9.72
C ALA A 556 -2.03 -60.02 -8.87
N PRO A 557 -3.12 -60.36 -8.18
CA PRO A 557 -3.26 -61.68 -7.60
C PRO A 557 -3.37 -62.68 -8.75
N VAL A 558 -2.40 -63.58 -8.85
CA VAL A 558 -2.52 -64.79 -9.67
C VAL A 558 -3.61 -65.65 -9.03
N ALA A 559 -4.85 -65.48 -9.48
CA ALA A 559 -5.89 -66.46 -9.26
C ALA A 559 -5.58 -67.71 -10.09
N THR A 560 -4.97 -68.68 -9.43
CA THR A 560 -5.07 -70.13 -9.63
C THR A 560 -5.67 -70.63 -10.96
N SER A 561 -4.83 -71.14 -11.86
CA SER A 561 -4.88 -72.54 -12.36
C SER A 561 -4.04 -72.74 -13.63
N ARG A 562 -2.73 -73.02 -13.46
CA ARG A 562 -1.96 -74.04 -14.20
C ARG A 562 -0.48 -73.89 -13.87
N LYS A 563 0.13 -74.99 -13.45
CA LYS A 563 1.56 -75.10 -13.18
C LYS A 563 2.34 -74.77 -14.46
N VAL A 564 3.07 -73.66 -14.47
CA VAL A 564 4.21 -73.45 -15.36
C VAL A 564 5.40 -73.18 -14.47
N ALA A 565 6.30 -74.17 -14.38
CA ALA A 565 7.56 -74.03 -13.68
C ALA A 565 8.43 -73.01 -14.41
N VAL A 566 8.66 -71.84 -13.81
CA VAL A 566 9.70 -70.92 -14.26
C VAL A 566 10.93 -71.17 -13.39
N ARG A 567 11.91 -71.84 -14.02
CA ARG A 567 13.27 -72.06 -13.52
C ARG A 567 13.88 -70.70 -13.14
N GLN A 568 14.20 -70.50 -11.86
CA GLN A 568 14.97 -69.34 -11.43
C GLN A 568 16.35 -69.38 -12.11
N VAL A 569 16.58 -68.48 -13.07
CA VAL A 569 17.93 -68.14 -13.50
C VAL A 569 18.53 -67.25 -12.41
N LYS A 570 19.52 -67.80 -11.71
CA LYS A 570 20.36 -67.11 -10.75
C LYS A 570 21.19 -66.07 -11.53
N VAL A 571 20.67 -64.85 -11.65
CA VAL A 571 21.44 -63.71 -12.17
C VAL A 571 22.34 -63.23 -11.03
N ALA A 572 23.66 -63.28 -11.27
CA ALA A 572 24.68 -62.76 -10.38
C ALA A 572 24.42 -61.28 -10.04
N PRO A 573 24.84 -60.79 -8.85
CA PRO A 573 24.65 -59.39 -8.49
C PRO A 573 25.54 -58.53 -9.40
N GLN A 574 24.96 -57.92 -10.42
CA GLN A 574 25.57 -56.78 -11.08
C GLN A 574 25.46 -55.59 -10.14
N GLU A 575 26.59 -55.12 -9.61
CA GLU A 575 26.72 -53.81 -9.00
C GLU A 575 26.34 -52.74 -10.03
N HIS A 576 25.08 -52.33 -10.02
CA HIS A 576 24.66 -51.10 -10.66
C HIS A 576 24.93 -49.94 -9.69
N HIS A 577 26.02 -49.20 -9.96
CA HIS A 577 26.13 -47.80 -9.52
C HIS A 577 25.06 -46.96 -10.25
N GLY A 578 23.81 -47.06 -9.78
CA GLY A 578 22.72 -46.17 -10.14
C GLY A 578 22.75 -44.94 -9.25
N ASP A 579 22.75 -43.75 -9.85
CA ASP A 579 22.68 -42.47 -9.12
C ASP A 579 21.51 -42.49 -8.12
N ALA A 580 21.81 -42.38 -6.83
CA ALA A 580 20.80 -42.35 -5.79
C ALA A 580 19.96 -41.07 -5.88
N LEU A 581 18.63 -41.20 -6.00
CA LEU A 581 17.72 -40.06 -5.94
C LEU A 581 17.51 -39.65 -4.48
N TYR A 582 17.92 -38.43 -4.11
CA TYR A 582 17.71 -37.90 -2.77
C TYR A 582 16.30 -37.31 -2.63
N VAL A 583 15.55 -37.79 -1.63
CA VAL A 583 14.24 -37.24 -1.29
C VAL A 583 14.42 -36.14 -0.25
N VAL A 584 14.06 -34.91 -0.61
CA VAL A 584 14.26 -33.70 0.21
C VAL A 584 12.93 -33.03 0.52
N SER A 585 12.89 -32.20 1.57
CA SER A 585 11.69 -31.41 1.89
C SER A 585 11.37 -30.42 0.78
N ILE A 586 10.08 -30.14 0.56
CA ILE A 586 9.64 -29.06 -0.35
C ILE A 586 10.10 -27.68 0.11
N TYR A 587 10.20 -27.45 1.42
CA TYR A 587 10.75 -26.21 2.00
C TYR A 587 12.25 -26.06 1.72
N GLY A 588 12.96 -27.19 1.61
CA GLY A 588 14.35 -27.21 1.24
C GLY A 588 14.56 -27.15 -0.27
N LEU A 589 13.53 -27.34 -1.09
CA LEU A 589 13.68 -27.58 -2.54
C LEU A 589 14.37 -26.41 -3.24
N VAL A 590 13.93 -25.17 -2.99
CA VAL A 590 14.54 -23.97 -3.56
C VAL A 590 16.01 -23.84 -3.12
N LEU A 591 16.29 -24.06 -1.84
CA LEU A 591 17.65 -24.08 -1.29
C LEU A 591 18.50 -25.24 -1.84
N THR A 592 17.89 -26.38 -2.16
CA THR A 592 18.60 -27.55 -2.72
C THR A 592 18.99 -27.33 -4.17
N LEU A 593 18.14 -26.62 -4.91
CA LEU A 593 18.33 -26.26 -6.31
C LEU A 593 19.23 -25.03 -6.48
N ALA A 594 19.40 -24.24 -5.42
CA ALA A 594 20.36 -23.15 -5.41
C ALA A 594 21.78 -23.68 -5.70
N PRO A 595 22.61 -22.92 -6.44
CA PRO A 595 24.01 -23.27 -6.68
C PRO A 595 24.72 -23.56 -5.36
N ALA A 596 25.62 -24.56 -5.34
CA ALA A 596 26.28 -24.99 -4.12
C ALA A 596 27.00 -23.85 -3.35
N TRP A 597 27.46 -22.80 -4.05
CA TRP A 597 28.10 -21.63 -3.46
C TRP A 597 27.12 -20.62 -2.82
N CYS A 598 25.83 -20.67 -3.15
CA CYS A 598 24.80 -19.80 -2.54
C CYS A 598 24.08 -20.46 -1.34
N ARG A 599 24.40 -21.71 -1.00
CA ARG A 599 23.69 -22.45 0.05
C ARG A 599 24.24 -22.12 1.43
N LEU A 600 23.63 -21.13 2.08
CA LEU A 600 23.86 -20.82 3.50
C LEU A 600 23.40 -21.98 4.43
N TYR A 601 22.47 -22.83 3.96
CA TYR A 601 21.96 -23.98 4.72
C TYR A 601 21.85 -25.23 3.84
N SER A 602 22.35 -26.38 4.33
CA SER A 602 22.24 -27.68 3.63
C SER A 602 20.96 -28.41 4.02
N PRO A 603 20.03 -28.67 3.08
CA PRO A 603 18.76 -29.34 3.39
C PRO A 603 18.95 -30.76 3.94
N LEU A 604 17.97 -31.22 4.71
CA LEU A 604 17.89 -32.59 5.23
C LEU A 604 17.39 -33.56 4.15
N VAL A 605 18.02 -34.73 4.06
CA VAL A 605 17.61 -35.85 3.21
C VAL A 605 16.75 -36.81 4.03
N TYR A 606 15.56 -37.13 3.52
CA TYR A 606 14.64 -38.09 4.17
C TYR A 606 14.90 -39.54 3.76
N GLY A 607 15.50 -39.76 2.61
CA GLY A 607 15.83 -41.09 2.11
C GLY A 607 16.41 -41.04 0.71
N THR A 608 16.90 -42.19 0.27
CA THR A 608 17.44 -42.39 -1.08
C THR A 608 16.60 -43.41 -1.83
N VAL A 609 16.26 -43.11 -3.09
CA VAL A 609 15.66 -44.09 -3.98
C VAL A 609 16.75 -44.65 -4.89
N THR A 610 17.05 -45.93 -4.71
CA THR A 610 18.02 -46.70 -5.50
C THR A 610 17.30 -47.91 -6.08
N ALA A 611 17.40 -48.14 -7.39
CA ALA A 611 16.76 -49.26 -8.08
C ALA A 611 15.25 -49.41 -7.79
N ASN A 612 14.52 -48.29 -7.70
CA ASN A 612 13.08 -48.22 -7.36
C ASN A 612 12.73 -48.66 -5.92
N THR A 613 13.71 -48.85 -5.04
CA THR A 613 13.50 -49.12 -3.63
C THR A 613 13.82 -47.87 -2.82
N PHE A 614 12.89 -47.42 -1.98
CA PHE A 614 13.11 -46.33 -1.04
C PHE A 614 13.84 -46.90 0.19
N SER A 615 15.08 -46.45 0.41
CA SER A 615 15.83 -46.71 1.64
C SER A 615 15.78 -45.47 2.52
N ARG A 616 15.30 -45.64 3.77
CA ARG A 616 15.36 -44.57 4.77
C ARG A 616 16.83 -44.32 5.11
N THR A 617 17.26 -43.07 5.03
CA THR A 617 18.60 -42.67 5.47
C THR A 617 18.47 -42.06 6.86
N GLU A 618 19.26 -42.50 7.83
CA GLU A 618 19.36 -41.81 9.12
C GLU A 618 19.96 -40.42 8.88
N SER A 619 19.19 -39.38 9.25
CA SER A 619 19.46 -37.94 9.17
C SER A 619 20.81 -37.50 8.60
N LYS A 620 21.01 -37.63 7.28
CA LYS A 620 22.15 -37.06 6.55
C LYS A 620 21.73 -35.77 5.86
N ARG A 621 22.55 -34.71 5.99
CA ARG A 621 22.41 -33.49 5.18
C ARG A 621 22.90 -33.78 3.76
N LEU A 622 22.41 -33.01 2.78
CA LEU A 622 22.90 -33.16 1.41
C LEU A 622 24.43 -32.95 1.35
N PRO A 623 25.14 -33.74 0.53
CA PRO A 623 26.58 -33.55 0.34
C PRO A 623 26.88 -32.12 -0.12
N SER A 624 27.75 -31.43 0.62
CA SER A 624 28.26 -30.10 0.27
C SER A 624 29.06 -30.16 -1.03
N GLY A 625 29.04 -29.06 -1.81
CA GLY A 625 29.81 -28.95 -3.07
C GLY A 625 29.20 -29.62 -4.30
N LYS A 626 28.05 -30.29 -4.20
CA LYS A 626 27.34 -30.89 -5.35
C LYS A 626 26.08 -30.09 -5.73
N ASN A 627 25.84 -29.96 -7.03
CA ASN A 627 24.60 -29.38 -7.59
C ASN A 627 23.56 -30.49 -7.77
N PHE A 628 22.35 -30.23 -7.28
CA PHE A 628 21.25 -31.20 -7.33
C PHE A 628 20.18 -30.74 -8.31
N VAL A 629 19.40 -31.71 -8.78
CA VAL A 629 18.43 -31.53 -9.86
C VAL A 629 17.10 -32.08 -9.40
N TYR A 630 16.05 -31.33 -9.66
CA TYR A 630 14.70 -31.81 -9.42
C TYR A 630 14.35 -32.95 -10.39
N SER A 631 14.18 -34.16 -9.88
CA SER A 631 13.62 -35.27 -10.66
C SER A 631 12.13 -35.41 -10.38
N ARG A 632 11.33 -35.64 -11.43
CA ARG A 632 9.87 -35.82 -11.35
C ARG A 632 9.41 -37.13 -10.69
N GLY A 633 10.37 -37.98 -10.27
CA GLY A 633 10.14 -39.36 -9.81
C GLY A 633 9.91 -40.34 -10.97
N SER A 634 10.36 -41.59 -10.82
CA SER A 634 10.02 -42.72 -11.71
C SER A 634 8.82 -43.48 -11.12
N VAL A 635 7.84 -43.83 -11.96
CA VAL A 635 6.89 -44.90 -11.63
C VAL A 635 7.66 -46.22 -11.74
N VAL A 636 7.41 -47.17 -10.84
CA VAL A 636 7.91 -48.56 -10.93
C VAL A 636 7.33 -49.22 -12.17
N SER A 637 7.91 -48.98 -13.33
CA SER A 637 7.69 -49.72 -14.58
C SER A 637 8.70 -49.24 -15.62
N SER A 638 9.27 -50.22 -16.31
CA SER A 638 10.51 -50.20 -17.09
C SER A 638 10.53 -49.24 -18.28
N SER A 639 11.77 -48.90 -18.65
CA SER A 639 12.21 -48.42 -19.97
C SER A 639 12.06 -46.91 -20.24
N SER A 640 13.11 -46.17 -19.89
CA SER A 640 13.52 -44.95 -20.59
C SER A 640 15.03 -45.05 -20.83
N ARG A 641 15.41 -45.26 -22.10
CA ARG A 641 16.81 -45.27 -22.56
C ARG A 641 17.57 -44.05 -22.03
N LYS A 642 18.75 -44.31 -21.46
CA LYS A 642 19.77 -43.31 -21.14
C LYS A 642 20.24 -42.66 -22.44
N TYR A 643 20.03 -41.35 -22.57
CA TYR A 643 20.89 -40.51 -23.39
C TYR A 643 21.87 -39.82 -22.45
N ASN A 644 23.08 -40.37 -22.37
CA ASN A 644 24.23 -39.62 -21.89
C ASN A 644 24.59 -38.61 -22.99
N THR A 645 24.69 -37.32 -22.67
CA THR A 645 25.69 -36.43 -23.29
C THR A 645 25.80 -35.07 -22.57
N VAL A 646 27.04 -34.79 -22.16
CA VAL A 646 27.75 -33.51 -21.98
C VAL A 646 27.36 -32.60 -20.81
N ARG A 647 28.13 -32.78 -19.74
CA ARG A 647 28.18 -32.05 -18.45
C ARG A 647 28.74 -30.61 -18.52
N HIS A 648 28.79 -29.96 -19.69
CA HIS A 648 29.43 -28.64 -19.88
C HIS A 648 28.49 -27.49 -20.29
N GLY A 649 27.17 -27.69 -20.26
CA GLY A 649 26.17 -26.67 -20.62
C GLY A 649 25.40 -26.01 -19.45
N ASN A 650 25.37 -26.61 -18.25
CA ASN A 650 24.41 -26.24 -17.20
C ASN A 650 24.62 -24.84 -16.60
N SER A 651 25.86 -24.38 -16.39
CA SER A 651 26.10 -23.05 -15.79
C SER A 651 25.59 -21.90 -16.67
N ARG A 652 25.83 -21.97 -17.99
CA ARG A 652 25.35 -20.97 -18.96
C ARG A 652 23.82 -20.88 -19.02
N VAL A 653 23.15 -22.01 -18.82
CA VAL A 653 21.69 -22.10 -18.82
C VAL A 653 21.09 -21.49 -17.54
N TRP A 654 21.71 -21.72 -16.37
CA TRP A 654 21.32 -21.10 -15.11
C TRP A 654 21.57 -19.59 -15.08
N MET A 655 22.72 -19.12 -15.60
CA MET A 655 23.00 -17.69 -15.68
C MET A 655 21.97 -16.92 -16.53
N ARG A 656 21.50 -17.51 -17.64
CA ARG A 656 20.45 -16.89 -18.48
C ARG A 656 19.11 -16.77 -17.77
N ILE A 657 18.73 -17.79 -16.99
CA ILE A 657 17.48 -17.75 -16.22
C ILE A 657 17.59 -16.77 -15.05
N GLY A 658 18.71 -16.80 -14.32
CA GLY A 658 18.97 -15.85 -13.24
C GLY A 658 18.91 -14.41 -13.74
N SER A 659 19.55 -14.11 -14.87
CA SER A 659 19.47 -12.82 -15.53
C SER A 659 18.01 -12.43 -15.86
N ASN A 660 17.25 -13.30 -16.53
CA ASN A 660 15.84 -13.00 -16.83
C ASN A 660 15.00 -12.71 -15.56
N LEU A 661 15.25 -13.41 -14.45
CA LEU A 661 14.58 -13.15 -13.17
C LEU A 661 14.98 -11.82 -12.54
N VAL A 662 16.26 -11.43 -12.63
CA VAL A 662 16.74 -10.12 -12.17
C VAL A 662 16.09 -9.00 -12.98
N VAL A 663 15.92 -9.16 -14.30
CA VAL A 663 15.19 -8.17 -15.13
C VAL A 663 13.75 -8.01 -14.64
N VAL A 664 13.04 -9.11 -14.41
CA VAL A 664 11.66 -9.08 -13.94
C VAL A 664 11.58 -8.41 -12.55
N PHE A 665 12.51 -8.75 -11.64
CA PHE A 665 12.58 -8.13 -10.33
C PHE A 665 12.85 -6.62 -10.41
N ALA A 666 13.79 -6.18 -11.26
CA ALA A 666 14.11 -4.76 -11.44
C ALA A 666 12.91 -3.96 -11.94
N ILE A 667 12.11 -4.53 -12.85
CA ILE A 667 10.88 -3.88 -13.35
C ILE A 667 9.84 -3.75 -12.23
N TYR A 668 9.62 -4.80 -11.43
CA TYR A 668 8.69 -4.72 -10.29
C TYR A 668 9.19 -3.79 -9.18
N ALA A 669 10.50 -3.79 -8.90
CA ALA A 669 11.12 -2.89 -7.93
C ALA A 669 10.99 -1.42 -8.36
N SER A 670 11.13 -1.13 -9.66
CA SER A 670 10.89 0.21 -10.21
C SER A 670 9.44 0.65 -10.03
N ILE A 671 8.46 -0.22 -10.31
CA ILE A 671 7.04 0.06 -10.06
C ILE A 671 6.77 0.30 -8.57
N ALA A 672 7.35 -0.52 -7.69
CA ALA A 672 7.18 -0.35 -6.24
C ALA A 672 7.81 0.94 -5.70
N SER A 673 9.01 1.30 -6.17
CA SER A 673 9.72 2.53 -5.78
C SER A 673 8.91 3.77 -6.13
N LEU A 674 8.21 3.74 -7.27
CA LEU A 674 7.30 4.80 -7.66
C LEU A 674 6.13 4.97 -6.70
N PHE A 675 5.43 3.89 -6.35
CA PHE A 675 4.30 3.97 -5.42
C PHE A 675 4.73 4.54 -4.07
N ILE A 676 5.94 4.17 -3.61
CA ILE A 676 6.55 4.72 -2.39
C ILE A 676 6.82 6.22 -2.56
N LEU A 677 7.40 6.67 -3.67
CA LEU A 677 7.66 8.09 -3.90
C LEU A 677 6.36 8.92 -3.91
N ILE A 678 5.30 8.41 -4.53
CA ILE A 678 3.99 9.09 -4.53
C ILE A 678 3.43 9.18 -3.10
N ASP A 679 3.51 8.10 -2.32
CA ASP A 679 3.07 8.07 -0.92
C ASP A 679 3.88 9.01 -0.03
N MET A 680 5.18 9.19 -0.32
CA MET A 680 6.05 10.15 0.35
C MET A 680 5.82 11.61 -0.05
N GLY A 681 4.83 11.92 -0.90
CA GLY A 681 4.51 13.30 -1.31
C GLY A 681 5.33 13.82 -2.49
N ALA A 682 5.85 12.95 -3.37
CA ALA A 682 6.66 13.41 -4.51
C ALA A 682 5.95 14.38 -5.48
N LEU A 683 4.62 14.44 -5.47
CA LEU A 683 3.84 15.32 -6.35
C LEU A 683 3.30 16.57 -5.63
N ASP A 684 3.18 16.53 -4.31
CA ASP A 684 2.67 17.62 -3.48
C ASP A 684 3.14 17.41 -2.02
N TYR A 685 3.89 18.37 -1.48
CA TYR A 685 4.40 18.31 -0.11
C TYR A 685 4.75 19.70 0.43
N PHE A 686 4.18 20.08 1.58
CA PHE A 686 4.46 21.31 2.33
C PHE A 686 4.68 21.03 3.81
N THR A 687 5.64 21.75 4.40
CA THR A 687 5.91 21.66 5.84
C THR A 687 6.31 23.01 6.42
N VAL A 688 5.87 23.28 7.66
CA VAL A 688 6.22 24.47 8.44
C VAL A 688 7.57 24.30 9.08
N THR A 689 8.45 25.23 8.78
CA THR A 689 9.78 25.36 9.39
C THR A 689 9.82 26.62 10.24
N LEU A 690 10.30 26.48 11.47
CA LEU A 690 10.46 27.57 12.43
C LEU A 690 11.83 28.22 12.25
N SER A 691 11.88 29.55 12.23
CA SER A 691 13.15 30.29 12.25
C SER A 691 13.79 30.17 13.63
N ASN A 692 14.65 29.18 13.85
CA ASN A 692 15.14 28.82 15.18
C ASN A 692 16.12 29.88 15.72
N ALA A 693 15.84 30.32 16.96
CA ALA A 693 16.51 31.47 17.57
C ALA A 693 18.02 31.28 17.84
N LYS A 694 18.55 30.06 18.00
CA LYS A 694 19.91 29.89 18.55
C LYS A 694 21.07 30.32 17.63
N GLU A 695 20.90 30.33 16.30
CA GLU A 695 22.02 30.61 15.37
C GLU A 695 21.65 31.46 14.13
N GLU A 696 20.37 31.74 13.88
CA GLU A 696 19.92 32.37 12.63
C GLU A 696 19.69 33.89 12.72
N TRP A 697 19.29 34.41 13.88
CA TRP A 697 18.89 35.81 14.05
C TRP A 697 20.08 36.70 14.42
N ARG A 698 20.27 37.79 13.66
CA ARG A 698 21.37 38.74 13.85
C ARG A 698 20.84 40.17 14.02
N PRO A 699 21.28 40.91 15.04
CA PRO A 699 20.91 42.32 15.17
C PRO A 699 21.55 43.14 14.04
N TRP A 700 20.74 43.98 13.40
CA TRP A 700 21.18 44.86 12.32
C TRP A 700 21.20 46.32 12.76
N GLY A 701 20.14 46.76 13.43
CA GLY A 701 20.04 48.13 13.93
C GLY A 701 18.92 48.29 14.97
N GLN A 702 19.06 49.31 15.80
CA GLN A 702 18.12 49.67 16.87
C GLN A 702 18.00 51.19 16.96
N SER A 703 17.78 51.87 15.83
CA SER A 703 17.64 53.34 15.82
C SER A 703 16.26 53.80 15.37
N CYS A 704 15.60 53.06 14.48
CA CYS A 704 14.30 53.40 13.94
C CYS A 704 13.22 53.64 15.01
N ALA A 705 12.50 54.74 14.85
CA ALA A 705 11.36 55.10 15.67
C ALA A 705 10.10 55.15 14.80
N LEU A 706 8.98 54.60 15.30
CA LEU A 706 7.72 54.48 14.58
C LEU A 706 6.65 55.38 15.20
N SER A 707 6.04 56.23 14.37
CA SER A 707 4.91 57.11 14.74
C SER A 707 3.65 56.68 13.98
N ALA A 708 2.50 57.29 14.30
CA ALA A 708 1.23 57.01 13.62
C ALA A 708 1.26 57.25 12.08
N SER A 709 2.20 58.05 11.57
CA SER A 709 2.39 58.31 10.13
C SER A 709 3.48 57.46 9.47
N GLY A 710 4.13 56.55 10.20
CA GLY A 710 5.27 55.76 9.72
C GLY A 710 6.57 56.06 10.46
N PHE A 711 7.71 55.68 9.86
CA PHE A 711 9.03 55.94 10.46
C PHE A 711 9.26 57.44 10.68
N VAL A 712 9.75 57.81 11.87
CA VAL A 712 10.09 59.19 12.20
C VAL A 712 11.28 59.61 11.33
N PRO A 713 11.21 60.78 10.64
CA PRO A 713 12.31 61.26 9.81
C PRO A 713 13.64 61.29 10.56
N HIS A 714 14.72 60.82 9.93
CA HIS A 714 16.07 60.73 10.48
C HIS A 714 16.24 59.88 11.76
N SER A 715 15.23 59.09 12.15
CA SER A 715 15.36 58.17 13.29
C SER A 715 16.11 56.89 12.92
N CYS A 716 15.90 56.38 11.71
CA CYS A 716 16.62 55.21 11.18
C CYS A 716 18.02 55.59 10.70
N THR A 717 18.98 54.70 10.95
CA THR A 717 20.33 54.82 10.39
C THR A 717 20.33 54.57 8.89
N VAL A 718 21.31 55.14 8.19
CA VAL A 718 21.50 54.91 6.74
C VAL A 718 21.66 53.42 6.42
N VAL A 719 22.27 52.64 7.32
CA VAL A 719 22.48 51.20 7.16
C VAL A 719 21.16 50.41 7.27
N GLU A 720 20.21 50.87 8.08
CA GLU A 720 18.88 50.27 8.18
C GLU A 720 18.02 50.62 6.97
N SER A 721 17.99 51.90 6.56
CA SER A 721 17.19 52.32 5.42
C SER A 721 17.72 51.78 4.09
N SER A 722 19.03 51.55 3.97
CA SER A 722 19.65 50.99 2.76
C SER A 722 19.44 49.49 2.57
N VAL A 723 18.78 48.78 3.50
CA VAL A 723 18.53 47.34 3.36
C VAL A 723 17.60 47.05 2.18
N LEU A 724 16.62 47.92 1.94
CA LEU A 724 15.78 47.84 0.76
C LEU A 724 16.45 48.61 -0.40
N SER A 725 16.09 48.23 -1.62
CA SER A 725 16.69 48.77 -2.85
C SER A 725 16.41 50.25 -3.07
N THR A 726 15.33 50.80 -2.49
CA THR A 726 14.94 52.20 -2.63
C THR A 726 14.45 52.80 -1.30
N ASP A 727 14.71 54.09 -1.12
CA ASP A 727 14.22 54.84 0.05
C ASP A 727 12.69 54.90 0.08
N ASN A 728 12.04 54.99 -1.09
CA ASN A 728 10.57 54.98 -1.18
C ASN A 728 9.97 53.69 -0.61
N ALA A 729 10.56 52.53 -0.93
CA ALA A 729 10.10 51.25 -0.38
C ALA A 729 10.24 51.22 1.16
N TRP A 730 11.34 51.76 1.70
CA TRP A 730 11.55 51.84 3.16
C TRP A 730 10.53 52.75 3.85
N VAL A 731 10.26 53.93 3.27
CA VAL A 731 9.26 54.87 3.79
C VAL A 731 7.86 54.24 3.77
N THR A 732 7.46 53.65 2.65
CA THR A 732 6.15 52.98 2.53
C THR A 732 6.04 51.78 3.46
N LEU A 733 7.11 50.99 3.64
CA LEU A 733 7.15 49.90 4.62
C LEU A 733 6.84 50.42 6.03
N GLY A 734 7.46 51.54 6.42
CA GLY A 734 7.18 52.20 7.70
C GLY A 734 5.74 52.69 7.83
N GLN A 735 5.17 53.27 6.77
CA GLN A 735 3.76 53.69 6.74
C GLN A 735 2.81 52.51 6.91
N GLN A 736 3.04 51.40 6.21
CA GLN A 736 2.23 50.18 6.35
C GLN A 736 2.38 49.56 7.74
N LEU A 737 3.61 49.50 8.27
CA LEU A 737 3.86 49.03 9.64
C LEU A 737 3.09 49.86 10.68
N ALA A 738 3.12 51.19 10.59
CA ALA A 738 2.38 52.08 11.49
C ALA A 738 0.85 52.00 11.32
N ARG A 739 0.37 51.79 10.09
CA ARG A 739 -1.06 51.65 9.80
C ARG A 739 -1.63 50.35 10.38
N LEU A 740 -0.87 49.26 10.27
CA LEU A 740 -1.30 47.92 10.67
C LEU A 740 -1.00 47.60 12.15
N THR A 741 0.00 48.25 12.72
CA THR A 741 0.25 48.31 14.17
C THR A 741 -0.26 49.64 14.68
N PRO A 742 -1.54 49.78 15.09
CA PRO A 742 -2.16 51.08 15.36
C PRO A 742 -1.44 51.84 16.47
N VAL A 743 -0.47 52.68 16.08
CA VAL A 743 0.33 53.50 17.00
C VAL A 743 -0.54 54.67 17.45
N PRO A 744 -0.76 54.88 18.76
CA PRO A 744 -1.53 56.01 19.26
C PRO A 744 -0.94 57.34 18.82
N THR A 745 -1.79 58.32 18.50
CA THR A 745 -1.36 59.67 18.10
C THR A 745 -0.52 60.31 19.21
N GLY A 746 0.72 60.70 18.90
CA GLY A 746 1.67 61.28 19.87
C GLY A 746 2.59 60.27 20.58
N ALA A 747 2.36 58.96 20.41
CA ALA A 747 3.27 57.92 20.87
C ALA A 747 4.37 57.63 19.84
N ILE A 748 5.54 57.22 20.32
CA ILE A 748 6.69 56.81 19.50
C ILE A 748 7.13 55.43 19.95
N TYR A 749 6.93 54.43 19.09
CA TYR A 749 7.39 53.06 19.33
C TYR A 749 8.83 52.87 18.82
N LYS A 750 9.54 51.90 19.40
CA LYS A 750 10.93 51.58 19.10
C LYS A 750 10.99 50.33 18.22
N VAL A 751 11.67 50.42 17.08
CA VAL A 751 11.77 49.32 16.12
C VAL A 751 13.20 48.81 16.09
N SER A 752 13.35 47.51 16.32
CA SER A 752 14.61 46.80 16.15
C SER A 752 14.60 46.07 14.82
N THR A 753 15.66 46.29 14.04
CA THR A 753 15.90 45.70 12.73
C THR A 753 16.80 44.47 12.90
N CYS A 754 16.32 43.32 12.50
CA CYS A 754 16.98 42.02 12.64
C CYS A 754 17.07 41.31 11.29
N LEU A 755 18.15 40.56 11.05
CA LEU A 755 18.35 39.80 9.81
C LEU A 755 18.47 38.31 10.10
N ILE A 756 17.96 37.50 9.17
CA ILE A 756 18.18 36.04 9.11
C ILE A 756 18.78 35.70 7.74
N GLY A 757 19.82 34.88 7.73
CA GLY A 757 20.56 34.49 6.52
C GLY A 757 21.52 35.57 6.01
N CYS A 758 22.15 35.36 4.86
CA CYS A 758 23.13 36.26 4.22
C CYS A 758 24.43 36.37 5.04
N VAL A 759 24.93 35.22 5.50
CA VAL A 759 26.24 35.03 6.17
C VAL A 759 27.09 34.10 5.31
N GLY A 760 28.40 34.35 5.18
CA GLY A 760 29.30 33.39 4.54
C GLY A 760 28.90 33.13 3.08
N ASP A 761 28.61 31.88 2.73
CA ASP A 761 28.16 31.50 1.38
C ASP A 761 26.63 31.55 1.19
N ASP A 762 25.86 31.77 2.26
CA ASP A 762 24.40 31.93 2.17
C ASP A 762 24.06 33.23 1.42
N LYS A 763 23.21 33.12 0.40
CA LYS A 763 22.74 34.23 -0.43
C LYS A 763 21.29 34.61 -0.13
N ALA A 764 20.59 33.87 0.72
CA ALA A 764 19.21 34.15 1.11
C ALA A 764 19.18 35.13 2.29
N VAL A 765 18.22 36.06 2.32
CA VAL A 765 17.99 36.94 3.47
C VAL A 765 16.51 37.16 3.72
N SER A 766 16.16 37.26 4.99
CA SER A 766 14.88 37.83 5.41
C SER A 766 15.10 38.90 6.47
N LEU A 767 14.33 39.97 6.36
CA LEU A 767 14.36 41.10 7.28
C LEU A 767 13.24 40.93 8.30
N GLN A 768 13.55 41.17 9.56
CA GLN A 768 12.64 41.01 10.68
C GLN A 768 12.58 42.32 11.45
N LEU A 769 11.37 42.84 11.68
CA LEU A 769 11.14 44.08 12.41
C LEU A 769 10.40 43.76 13.71
N LEU A 770 11.05 44.02 14.85
CA LEU A 770 10.46 43.86 16.17
C LEU A 770 10.09 45.23 16.73
N VAL A 771 8.82 45.42 17.09
CA VAL A 771 8.31 46.70 17.59
C VAL A 771 8.07 46.59 19.09
N GLY A 772 8.71 47.47 19.86
CA GLY A 772 8.51 47.63 21.30
C GLY A 772 7.85 48.97 21.63
N ALA A 773 7.04 48.99 22.69
CA ALA A 773 6.30 50.19 23.07
C ALA A 773 7.21 51.33 23.60
N THR A 774 8.22 50.98 24.40
CA THR A 774 9.12 51.95 25.07
C THR A 774 10.61 51.62 24.91
N THR A 775 10.95 50.35 24.70
CA THR A 775 12.32 49.85 24.56
C THR A 775 12.52 49.16 23.21
N TYR A 776 13.76 49.14 22.71
CA TYR A 776 14.13 48.38 21.51
C TYR A 776 14.18 46.88 21.84
N PRO A 777 13.32 46.03 21.24
CA PRO A 777 13.37 44.59 21.48
C PRO A 777 14.69 43.97 21.01
N THR A 778 15.14 42.90 21.65
CA THR A 778 16.34 42.17 21.22
C THR A 778 16.00 41.18 20.11
N CYS A 779 16.87 41.03 19.09
CA CYS A 779 16.60 40.11 17.97
C CYS A 779 16.59 38.64 18.37
N ASN A 780 17.39 38.29 19.39
CA ASN A 780 17.52 36.93 19.90
C ASN A 780 17.59 36.97 21.43
N PRO A 781 16.45 36.99 22.13
CA PRO A 781 16.43 37.00 23.59
C PRO A 781 17.00 35.69 24.14
N THR A 782 17.95 35.78 25.09
CA THR A 782 18.59 34.62 25.73
C THR A 782 18.10 34.36 27.15
N SER A 783 17.25 35.25 27.69
CA SER A 783 16.79 35.24 29.07
C SER A 783 15.25 35.25 29.13
N GLY A 784 14.63 34.19 28.61
CA GLY A 784 13.18 34.01 28.65
C GLY A 784 12.41 34.93 27.69
N SER A 785 11.22 35.36 28.10
CA SER A 785 10.31 36.16 27.29
C SER A 785 10.72 37.65 27.24
N GLN A 786 10.57 38.29 26.08
CA GLN A 786 10.59 39.74 25.93
C GLN A 786 9.26 40.25 25.38
N ASP A 787 8.83 41.43 25.81
CA ASP A 787 7.55 42.03 25.38
C ASP A 787 7.68 42.77 24.03
N ILE A 788 6.74 42.52 23.12
CA ILE A 788 6.61 43.20 21.83
C ILE A 788 5.16 43.62 21.56
N VAL A 789 4.97 44.70 20.79
CA VAL A 789 3.65 45.13 20.30
C VAL A 789 3.39 44.69 18.86
N ALA A 790 4.44 44.42 18.08
CA ALA A 790 4.30 43.82 16.76
C ALA A 790 5.60 43.12 16.33
N MET A 791 5.47 42.18 15.41
CA MET A 791 6.56 41.46 14.75
C MET A 791 6.26 41.37 13.26
N ALA A 792 7.19 41.81 12.42
CA ALA A 792 7.04 41.77 10.98
C ALA A 792 8.17 40.99 10.31
N LEU A 793 7.80 40.08 9.41
CA LEU A 793 8.69 39.40 8.49
C LEU A 793 8.59 40.09 7.12
N VAL A 794 9.72 40.56 6.63
CA VAL A 794 9.86 41.21 5.32
C VAL A 794 10.70 40.33 4.43
N GLU A 795 10.09 39.90 3.34
CA GLU A 795 10.68 39.13 2.25
C GLU A 795 10.35 39.81 0.92
N ALA A 796 10.39 39.10 -0.19
CA ALA A 796 9.95 39.57 -1.49
C ALA A 796 9.16 38.49 -2.22
N ALA A 797 8.26 38.92 -3.10
CA ALA A 797 7.45 38.06 -3.94
C ALA A 797 7.27 38.68 -5.33
N ASN A 798 7.12 37.83 -6.33
CA ASN A 798 6.66 38.21 -7.66
C ASN A 798 5.17 37.88 -7.76
N VAL A 799 4.37 38.86 -8.16
CA VAL A 799 2.91 38.69 -8.29
C VAL A 799 2.45 39.19 -9.63
N ASP A 800 1.95 38.27 -10.45
CA ASP A 800 1.48 38.56 -11.80
C ASP A 800 0.39 39.65 -11.79
N GLY A 801 0.57 40.65 -12.65
CA GLY A 801 -0.36 41.76 -12.82
C GLY A 801 -0.31 42.87 -11.74
N ILE A 802 0.31 42.62 -10.58
CA ILE A 802 0.46 43.63 -9.51
C ILE A 802 1.90 44.12 -9.43
N ALA A 803 2.85 43.19 -9.29
CA ALA A 803 4.28 43.47 -9.15
C ALA A 803 5.10 42.43 -9.91
N PRO A 804 5.11 42.48 -11.26
CA PRO A 804 5.85 41.53 -12.09
C PRO A 804 7.38 41.70 -11.98
N HIS A 805 7.84 42.90 -11.59
CA HIS A 805 9.24 43.19 -11.31
C HIS A 805 9.61 42.99 -9.83
N GLY A 806 8.75 42.30 -9.08
CA GLY A 806 8.90 42.00 -7.67
C GLY A 806 8.54 43.14 -6.72
N ALA A 807 8.08 42.75 -5.53
CA ALA A 807 7.75 43.63 -4.43
C ALA A 807 8.20 43.00 -3.10
N TYR A 808 8.48 43.84 -2.11
CA TYR A 808 8.74 43.37 -0.75
C TYR A 808 7.43 42.92 -0.09
N LEU A 809 7.41 41.71 0.44
CA LEU A 809 6.27 41.14 1.14
C LEU A 809 6.43 41.38 2.64
N LEU A 810 5.59 42.25 3.20
CA LEU A 810 5.44 42.47 4.64
C LEU A 810 4.37 41.52 5.19
N THR A 811 4.78 40.58 6.04
CA THR A 811 3.89 39.72 6.83
C THR A 811 3.95 40.15 8.28
N LEU A 812 2.86 40.69 8.82
CA LEU A 812 2.86 41.36 10.12
C LEU A 812 1.94 40.68 11.13
N PHE A 813 2.49 40.39 12.29
CA PHE A 813 1.77 40.17 13.54
C PHE A 813 1.60 41.49 14.31
N SER A 814 0.36 41.90 14.53
CA SER A 814 0.00 43.06 15.35
C SER A 814 -0.75 42.59 16.58
N ASP A 815 -0.13 42.74 17.74
CA ASP A 815 -0.59 42.15 19.00
C ASP A 815 -1.99 42.65 19.43
N SER A 816 -2.32 43.90 19.09
CA SER A 816 -3.62 44.49 19.41
C SER A 816 -4.78 43.99 18.58
N SER A 817 -4.53 43.40 17.41
CA SER A 817 -5.58 42.98 16.47
C SER A 817 -5.54 41.50 16.11
N MET A 818 -4.44 40.79 16.37
CA MET A 818 -4.22 39.41 15.91
C MET A 818 -3.98 38.48 17.12
N ASN A 819 -5.04 38.19 17.89
CA ASN A 819 -4.95 37.35 19.10
C ASN A 819 -5.42 35.89 18.89
N ARG A 820 -6.00 35.58 17.73
CA ARG A 820 -6.53 34.25 17.40
C ARG A 820 -5.42 33.35 16.86
N THR A 821 -5.48 32.07 17.22
CA THR A 821 -4.61 31.02 16.69
C THR A 821 -5.41 30.02 15.87
N THR A 822 -4.84 29.56 14.77
CA THR A 822 -5.31 28.43 13.97
C THR A 822 -4.19 27.40 13.90
N THR A 823 -4.47 26.18 13.47
CA THR A 823 -3.43 25.15 13.32
C THR A 823 -3.17 24.93 11.84
N TYR A 824 -1.90 24.88 11.50
CA TYR A 824 -1.41 24.50 10.19
C TYR A 824 -1.05 23.01 10.20
N THR A 825 -1.58 22.24 9.26
CA THR A 825 -1.27 20.82 9.10
C THR A 825 -0.26 20.64 7.98
N ASN A 826 0.89 20.07 8.31
CA ASN A 826 1.95 19.72 7.37
C ASN A 826 1.55 18.47 6.56
N SER A 827 2.15 18.29 5.39
CA SER A 827 1.91 17.12 4.52
C SER A 827 2.39 15.80 5.12
N ASP A 828 3.25 15.83 6.14
CA ASP A 828 3.65 14.64 6.91
C ASP A 828 2.64 14.27 8.04
N GLY A 829 1.54 15.04 8.15
CA GLY A 829 0.51 14.85 9.17
C GLY A 829 0.81 15.49 10.52
N SER A 830 1.98 16.14 10.69
CA SER A 830 2.27 16.95 11.88
C SER A 830 1.51 18.28 11.86
N SER A 831 1.30 18.89 13.02
CA SER A 831 0.52 20.13 13.13
C SER A 831 1.22 21.16 14.01
N VAL A 832 1.10 22.43 13.61
CA VAL A 832 1.76 23.59 14.25
C VAL A 832 0.74 24.70 14.47
N GLU A 833 0.73 25.36 15.64
CA GLU A 833 -0.16 26.49 15.90
C GLU A 833 0.37 27.77 15.21
N VAL A 834 -0.42 28.38 14.34
CA VAL A 834 -0.13 29.63 13.65
C VAL A 834 -1.08 30.73 14.12
N ILE A 835 -0.62 31.98 14.11
CA ILE A 835 -1.50 33.13 14.33
C ILE A 835 -2.44 33.26 13.13
N ALA A 836 -3.73 33.41 13.42
CA ALA A 836 -4.77 33.61 12.41
C ALA A 836 -4.78 35.07 11.93
N ASP A 837 -5.29 35.30 10.73
CA ASP A 837 -5.57 36.64 10.21
C ASP A 837 -4.35 37.58 10.16
N VAL A 838 -3.16 37.00 10.00
CA VAL A 838 -1.91 37.75 9.80
C VAL A 838 -2.04 38.57 8.53
N VAL A 839 -1.82 39.88 8.64
CA VAL A 839 -1.94 40.79 7.51
C VAL A 839 -0.68 40.73 6.66
N ARG A 840 -0.90 40.68 5.34
CA ARG A 840 0.15 40.60 4.33
C ARG A 840 0.00 41.71 3.30
N VAL A 841 1.07 42.46 3.07
CA VAL A 841 1.08 43.62 2.17
C VAL A 841 2.32 43.57 1.30
N LEU A 842 2.14 43.79 0.00
CA LEU A 842 3.22 44.00 -0.95
C LEU A 842 3.59 45.48 -0.97
N VAL A 843 4.89 45.76 -0.94
CA VAL A 843 5.48 47.10 -1.07
C VAL A 843 6.44 47.08 -2.25
N THR A 844 6.07 47.81 -3.29
CA THR A 844 6.85 47.92 -4.55
C THR A 844 8.01 48.90 -4.38
N THR A 845 8.99 48.83 -5.28
CA THR A 845 10.21 49.65 -5.23
C THR A 845 9.96 51.13 -5.51
N ASP A 846 8.84 51.50 -6.14
CA ASP A 846 8.43 52.89 -6.36
C ASP A 846 7.70 53.50 -5.14
N GLY A 847 7.32 52.66 -4.16
CA GLY A 847 6.61 53.06 -2.95
C GLY A 847 5.10 52.80 -2.97
N ALA A 848 4.54 52.13 -3.99
CA ALA A 848 3.15 51.69 -3.95
C ALA A 848 2.95 50.44 -3.08
N SER A 849 1.75 50.26 -2.52
CA SER A 849 1.42 49.13 -1.65
C SER A 849 0.07 48.50 -1.96
N ALA A 850 -0.03 47.18 -1.88
CA ALA A 850 -1.28 46.43 -2.09
C ALA A 850 -1.42 45.26 -1.09
N PRO A 851 -2.65 44.93 -0.63
CA PRO A 851 -2.88 43.74 0.20
C PRO A 851 -2.58 42.45 -0.59
N TYR A 852 -2.10 41.41 0.10
CA TYR A 852 -1.72 40.14 -0.53
C TYR A 852 -1.95 38.93 0.38
N ASP A 853 -3.21 38.51 0.47
CA ASP A 853 -3.65 37.49 1.43
C ASP A 853 -2.93 36.13 1.28
N SER A 854 -2.57 35.75 0.04
CA SER A 854 -1.92 34.47 -0.24
C SER A 854 -0.59 34.31 0.50
N GLY A 855 0.19 35.39 0.66
CA GLY A 855 1.50 35.34 1.31
C GLY A 855 2.54 34.43 0.65
N MET A 856 2.27 33.96 -0.56
CA MET A 856 3.15 33.06 -1.28
C MET A 856 4.37 33.85 -1.79
N ASN A 857 5.55 33.32 -1.52
CA ASN A 857 6.83 33.86 -1.93
C ASN A 857 7.81 32.71 -2.22
N TRP A 858 9.08 33.04 -2.51
CA TRP A 858 10.10 32.03 -2.87
C TRP A 858 9.63 31.10 -4.00
N VAL A 859 8.90 31.65 -4.97
CA VAL A 859 8.37 30.88 -6.08
C VAL A 859 9.51 30.56 -7.04
N ILE A 860 9.87 29.29 -7.13
CA ILE A 860 10.90 28.79 -8.04
C ILE A 860 10.27 27.70 -8.90
N ASN A 861 10.34 27.88 -10.22
CA ASN A 861 9.81 26.94 -11.19
C ASN A 861 10.93 26.09 -11.79
N SER A 862 10.70 24.79 -11.94
CA SER A 862 11.57 23.88 -12.70
C SER A 862 10.75 23.04 -13.67
N TYR A 863 11.33 22.74 -14.83
CA TYR A 863 10.63 22.14 -15.97
C TYR A 863 11.27 20.81 -16.45
N PRO A 864 11.44 19.79 -15.60
CA PRO A 864 12.13 18.55 -15.97
C PRO A 864 11.41 17.77 -17.10
N LEU A 865 10.09 17.92 -17.23
CA LEU A 865 9.29 17.28 -18.29
C LEU A 865 8.66 18.31 -19.26
N GLY A 866 9.11 19.57 -19.22
CA GLY A 866 8.52 20.70 -19.94
C GLY A 866 7.39 21.42 -19.20
N GLY A 867 6.92 22.54 -19.75
CA GLY A 867 6.03 23.50 -19.06
C GLY A 867 4.63 23.02 -18.66
N ARG A 868 4.20 21.81 -19.07
CA ARG A 868 2.91 21.23 -18.64
C ARG A 868 3.00 20.59 -17.24
N TYR A 869 4.15 20.02 -16.90
CA TYR A 869 4.38 19.33 -15.63
C TYR A 869 5.48 20.08 -14.87
N THR A 870 5.15 21.32 -14.49
CA THR A 870 6.03 22.23 -13.79
C THR A 870 6.10 21.82 -12.33
N ILE A 871 7.32 21.77 -11.79
CA ILE A 871 7.54 21.74 -10.35
C ILE A 871 7.57 23.20 -9.90
N GLN A 872 6.60 23.59 -9.09
CA GLN A 872 6.57 24.91 -8.46
C GLN A 872 6.89 24.74 -6.98
N ALA A 873 8.12 25.08 -6.60
CA ALA A 873 8.46 25.23 -5.19
C ALA A 873 8.04 26.62 -4.74
N SER A 874 7.47 26.71 -3.54
CA SER A 874 7.06 27.99 -2.96
C SER A 874 7.10 27.92 -1.44
N CYS A 875 7.23 29.09 -0.82
CA CYS A 875 7.04 29.26 0.60
C CYS A 875 5.84 30.19 0.86
N THR A 876 5.29 30.12 2.06
CA THR A 876 4.32 31.07 2.58
C THR A 876 4.78 31.54 3.94
N SER A 877 4.92 32.85 4.09
CA SER A 877 5.33 33.49 5.34
C SER A 877 4.21 33.39 6.39
N LEU A 878 4.55 32.90 7.57
CA LEU A 878 3.65 32.63 8.69
C LEU A 878 4.22 33.20 10.00
N VAL A 879 3.34 33.38 10.98
CA VAL A 879 3.71 33.64 12.37
C VAL A 879 3.15 32.50 13.20
N VAL A 880 4.00 31.82 13.97
CA VAL A 880 3.67 30.65 14.78
C VAL A 880 3.46 31.06 16.22
N ASP A 881 2.42 30.54 16.86
CA ASP A 881 2.23 30.59 18.31
C ASP A 881 3.03 29.44 18.95
N ILE A 882 4.16 29.78 19.56
CA ILE A 882 5.02 28.83 20.27
C ILE A 882 4.72 28.77 21.77
N SER A 883 3.59 29.32 22.24
CA SER A 883 3.27 29.39 23.68
C SER A 883 3.32 28.02 24.37
N LYS A 884 3.00 26.95 23.64
CA LYS A 884 3.05 25.56 24.13
C LYS A 884 4.48 24.97 24.22
N ASP A 885 5.44 25.55 23.49
CA ASP A 885 6.80 25.02 23.31
C ASP A 885 7.91 25.91 23.92
N THR A 886 7.54 26.80 24.85
CA THR A 886 8.47 27.76 25.48
C THR A 886 9.41 27.13 26.52
N ALA A 887 9.01 26.02 27.15
CA ALA A 887 9.74 25.43 28.29
C ALA A 887 11.19 24.99 27.99
N ASN A 888 11.48 24.64 26.74
CA ASN A 888 12.80 24.15 26.31
C ASN A 888 13.59 25.19 25.48
N ARG A 889 13.12 26.45 25.43
CA ARG A 889 13.73 27.54 24.64
C ARG A 889 14.44 28.55 25.54
N ALA A 890 15.58 29.07 25.07
CA ALA A 890 16.38 30.04 25.82
C ALA A 890 15.72 31.43 25.91
N GLY A 891 14.97 31.83 24.87
CA GLY A 891 14.11 33.00 24.91
C GLY A 891 13.21 33.13 23.68
N TRP A 892 12.21 34.02 23.76
CA TRP A 892 11.19 34.25 22.74
C TRP A 892 10.55 35.64 22.91
N SER A 893 9.81 36.08 21.90
CA SER A 893 9.02 37.32 21.96
C SER A 893 7.57 37.02 22.34
N THR A 894 6.98 37.86 23.20
CA THR A 894 5.60 37.71 23.67
C THR A 894 4.83 39.01 23.43
N GLY A 895 3.62 38.88 22.89
CA GLY A 895 2.71 40.00 22.72
C GLY A 895 2.31 40.63 24.07
N VAL A 896 2.39 41.95 24.19
CA VAL A 896 2.06 42.70 25.42
C VAL A 896 0.60 42.49 25.86
N GLN A 897 -0.33 42.51 24.90
CA GLN A 897 -1.78 42.40 25.07
C GLN A 897 -2.25 40.96 24.94
N SER A 898 -1.89 40.27 23.86
CA SER A 898 -2.37 38.89 23.60
C SER A 898 -1.72 37.84 24.51
N ARG A 899 -0.55 38.16 25.11
CA ARG A 899 0.30 37.24 25.88
C ARG A 899 0.71 35.98 25.10
N LYS A 900 0.61 36.01 23.77
CA LYS A 900 1.06 34.92 22.89
C LYS A 900 2.57 34.99 22.69
N ALA A 901 3.25 33.86 22.87
CA ALA A 901 4.65 33.73 22.46
C ALA A 901 4.70 33.48 20.95
N VAL A 902 5.27 34.42 20.20
CA VAL A 902 5.25 34.40 18.74
C VAL A 902 6.65 34.26 18.16
N MET A 903 6.71 33.59 17.00
CA MET A 903 7.92 33.44 16.22
C MET A 903 7.57 33.42 14.73
N THR A 904 8.45 33.94 13.88
CA THR A 904 8.25 33.84 12.44
C THR A 904 8.55 32.44 11.93
N ALA A 905 7.81 32.01 10.93
CA ALA A 905 7.95 30.71 10.31
C ALA A 905 7.64 30.77 8.82
N LYS A 906 7.98 29.71 8.10
CA LYS A 906 7.65 29.56 6.69
C LYS A 906 7.07 28.18 6.45
N SER A 907 5.95 28.10 5.75
CA SER A 907 5.54 26.83 5.16
C SER A 907 6.16 26.74 3.77
N CYS A 908 7.08 25.80 3.58
CA CYS A 908 7.78 25.62 2.30
C CYS A 908 7.51 24.23 1.74
N GLY A 909 7.43 24.14 0.42
CA GLY A 909 7.07 22.91 -0.26
C GLY A 909 7.09 23.03 -1.77
N HIS A 910 6.60 22.00 -2.44
CA HIS A 910 6.39 22.02 -3.89
C HIS A 910 5.04 21.43 -4.28
N THR A 911 4.58 21.85 -5.46
CA THR A 911 3.47 21.21 -6.17
C THR A 911 3.88 20.87 -7.59
N VAL A 912 3.28 19.82 -8.14
CA VAL A 912 3.42 19.44 -9.55
C VAL A 912 2.13 19.72 -10.30
N THR A 913 2.20 20.53 -11.35
CA THR A 913 1.04 20.84 -12.19
C THR A 913 0.57 19.60 -12.96
N GLU A 914 -0.75 19.47 -13.13
CA GLU A 914 -1.37 18.34 -13.85
C GLU A 914 -1.00 16.94 -13.32
N GLN A 915 -0.72 16.83 -12.01
CA GLN A 915 -0.29 15.58 -11.36
C GLN A 915 -1.21 14.36 -11.62
N LEU A 916 -2.53 14.57 -11.73
CA LEU A 916 -3.50 13.49 -12.00
C LEU A 916 -3.31 12.88 -13.41
N GLU A 917 -2.99 13.70 -14.41
CA GLU A 917 -2.74 13.22 -15.77
C GLU A 917 -1.51 12.31 -15.80
N LEU A 918 -0.43 12.73 -15.12
CA LEU A 918 0.81 11.98 -15.03
C LEU A 918 0.58 10.59 -14.38
N ILE A 919 -0.20 10.54 -13.29
CA ILE A 919 -0.58 9.29 -12.62
C ILE A 919 -1.36 8.37 -13.56
N LEU A 920 -2.39 8.89 -14.25
CA LEU A 920 -3.25 8.09 -15.13
C LEU A 920 -2.49 7.54 -16.34
N VAL A 921 -1.73 8.38 -17.03
CA VAL A 921 -0.90 7.96 -18.18
C VAL A 921 0.10 6.88 -17.74
N HIS A 922 0.71 7.07 -16.57
CA HIS A 922 1.65 6.10 -16.03
C HIS A 922 1.00 4.74 -15.75
N ILE A 923 -0.17 4.70 -15.10
CA ILE A 923 -0.91 3.45 -14.84
C ILE A 923 -1.17 2.70 -16.15
N VAL A 924 -1.60 3.40 -17.21
CA VAL A 924 -1.85 2.80 -18.52
C VAL A 924 -0.56 2.22 -19.12
N LEU A 925 0.55 2.96 -19.10
CA LEU A 925 1.83 2.52 -19.64
C LEU A 925 2.42 1.32 -18.88
N VAL A 926 2.25 1.27 -17.55
CA VAL A 926 2.66 0.12 -16.74
C VAL A 926 1.86 -1.12 -17.12
N VAL A 927 0.54 -1.01 -17.26
CA VAL A 927 -0.32 -2.13 -17.69
C VAL A 927 0.12 -2.65 -19.06
N ILE A 928 0.37 -1.75 -20.02
CA ILE A 928 0.86 -2.13 -21.35
C ILE A 928 2.22 -2.84 -21.26
N THR A 929 3.14 -2.33 -20.44
CA THR A 929 4.48 -2.92 -20.25
C THR A 929 4.40 -4.32 -19.65
N VAL A 930 3.58 -4.51 -18.61
CA VAL A 930 3.35 -5.83 -17.97
C VAL A 930 2.74 -6.82 -18.97
N VAL A 931 1.75 -6.39 -19.75
CA VAL A 931 1.12 -7.23 -20.78
C VAL A 931 2.13 -7.58 -21.89
N GLY A 932 2.92 -6.61 -22.34
CA GLY A 932 3.95 -6.80 -23.36
C GLY A 932 5.05 -7.78 -22.95
N LEU A 933 5.39 -7.82 -21.66
CA LEU A 933 6.34 -8.78 -21.08
C LEU A 933 5.73 -10.18 -20.82
N GLY A 934 4.40 -10.33 -20.91
CA GLY A 934 3.71 -11.58 -20.59
C GLY A 934 4.20 -12.77 -21.42
N GLY A 935 4.49 -12.56 -22.71
CA GLY A 935 5.07 -13.59 -23.59
C GLY A 935 6.47 -14.03 -23.14
N ASP A 936 7.30 -13.08 -22.70
CA ASP A 936 8.65 -13.35 -22.17
C ASP A 936 8.60 -14.16 -20.88
N MET A 937 7.70 -13.80 -19.98
CA MET A 937 7.47 -14.52 -18.73
C MET A 937 7.07 -15.97 -19.03
N ILE A 938 6.11 -16.20 -19.93
CA ILE A 938 5.68 -17.55 -20.34
C ILE A 938 6.86 -18.36 -20.88
N MET A 939 7.66 -17.80 -21.79
CA MET A 939 8.82 -18.52 -22.34
C MET A 939 10.00 -18.64 -21.36
N THR A 940 10.10 -17.80 -20.34
CA THR A 940 11.11 -17.94 -19.27
C THR A 940 10.73 -19.04 -18.29
N PHE A 941 9.45 -19.16 -17.93
CA PHE A 941 8.91 -20.33 -17.22
C PHE A 941 9.03 -21.61 -18.11
N GLU A 942 8.72 -21.44 -19.40
CA GLU A 942 9.23 -22.07 -20.64
C GLU A 942 10.66 -22.65 -20.62
N GLY A 943 11.59 -21.87 -20.10
CA GLY A 943 13.00 -22.21 -19.97
C GLY A 943 13.25 -22.97 -18.68
N LEU A 944 12.92 -22.35 -17.56
CA LEU A 944 13.16 -22.84 -16.19
C LEU A 944 12.78 -24.30 -16.00
N LYS A 945 11.55 -24.67 -16.37
CA LYS A 945 11.09 -26.07 -16.30
C LYS A 945 11.74 -27.06 -17.28
N GLY A 946 12.45 -26.59 -18.30
CA GLY A 946 13.26 -27.45 -19.16
C GLY A 946 14.56 -27.81 -18.44
N VAL A 947 15.14 -26.82 -17.75
CA VAL A 947 16.39 -26.94 -17.00
C VAL A 947 16.20 -27.82 -15.79
N LEU A 948 15.14 -27.55 -15.03
CA LEU A 948 14.73 -28.36 -13.90
C LEU A 948 14.44 -29.81 -14.31
N GLN A 949 14.08 -30.08 -15.58
CA GLN A 949 13.80 -31.43 -16.09
C GLN A 949 14.94 -32.08 -16.89
N HIS A 950 16.08 -31.42 -17.05
CA HIS A 950 17.20 -31.91 -17.86
C HIS A 950 16.82 -32.24 -19.30
N LYS A 951 15.74 -31.61 -19.79
CA LYS A 951 15.33 -31.70 -21.19
C LYS A 951 16.10 -30.62 -21.94
N PRO A 952 16.36 -30.79 -23.25
CA PRO A 952 16.86 -29.69 -24.06
C PRO A 952 15.90 -28.50 -23.91
N VAL A 953 16.46 -27.34 -23.59
CA VAL A 953 15.73 -26.14 -23.18
C VAL A 953 15.95 -25.04 -24.18
N LEU A 954 14.85 -24.41 -24.57
CA LEU A 954 14.91 -23.10 -25.19
C LEU A 954 15.20 -22.07 -24.10
N THR A 955 16.46 -21.72 -23.88
CA THR A 955 16.83 -20.57 -23.04
C THR A 955 17.29 -19.43 -23.95
N TYR A 956 16.63 -18.30 -23.80
CA TYR A 956 17.06 -17.05 -24.41
C TYR A 956 17.13 -15.98 -23.33
N ASP A 957 17.91 -14.96 -23.62
CA ASP A 957 18.14 -13.82 -22.74
C ASP A 957 17.14 -12.74 -23.17
N ILE A 958 16.26 -12.32 -22.25
CA ILE A 958 15.20 -11.34 -22.53
C ILE A 958 15.82 -10.06 -23.09
N LEU A 959 16.95 -9.63 -22.53
CA LEU A 959 17.64 -8.39 -22.90
C LEU A 959 18.22 -8.48 -24.31
N THR A 960 18.70 -9.64 -24.74
CA THR A 960 19.09 -9.84 -26.16
C THR A 960 17.92 -9.80 -27.12
N GLY A 961 16.72 -10.19 -26.66
CA GLY A 961 15.50 -10.09 -27.44
C GLY A 961 14.94 -8.67 -27.53
N VAL A 962 15.39 -7.74 -26.67
CA VAL A 962 14.98 -6.33 -26.70
C VAL A 962 15.42 -5.65 -28.00
N GLU A 963 16.51 -6.10 -28.61
CA GLU A 963 17.04 -5.62 -29.90
C GLU A 963 15.99 -5.66 -31.03
N GLN A 964 15.11 -6.64 -31.01
CA GLN A 964 14.03 -6.82 -31.99
C GLN A 964 12.66 -6.32 -31.48
N ARG A 965 12.63 -5.72 -30.28
CA ARG A 965 11.42 -5.37 -29.51
C ARG A 965 11.44 -3.93 -29.03
N LYS A 966 11.82 -3.05 -29.96
CA LYS A 966 12.06 -1.62 -29.75
C LYS A 966 10.81 -0.87 -29.26
N GLY A 967 9.61 -1.31 -29.65
CA GLY A 967 8.35 -0.72 -29.19
C GLY A 967 8.10 -0.88 -27.68
N LEU A 968 8.31 -2.10 -27.15
CA LEU A 968 8.20 -2.34 -25.70
C LEU A 968 9.27 -1.59 -24.92
N LEU A 969 10.49 -1.50 -25.47
CA LEU A 969 11.56 -0.72 -24.87
C LEU A 969 11.23 0.78 -24.83
N GLY A 970 10.65 1.32 -25.91
CA GLY A 970 10.16 2.70 -25.95
C GLY A 970 9.07 2.95 -24.90
N ILE A 971 8.03 2.10 -24.86
CA ILE A 971 6.94 2.20 -23.88
C ILE A 971 7.48 2.07 -22.43
N GLY A 972 8.39 1.13 -22.18
CA GLY A 972 9.04 0.98 -20.88
C GLY A 972 9.87 2.20 -20.49
N SER A 973 10.59 2.80 -21.43
CA SER A 973 11.34 4.05 -21.20
C SER A 973 10.40 5.20 -20.85
N VAL A 974 9.30 5.36 -21.59
CA VAL A 974 8.27 6.38 -21.30
C VAL A 974 7.59 6.12 -19.96
N SER A 975 7.41 4.85 -19.56
CA SER A 975 6.86 4.55 -18.23
C SER A 975 7.80 4.97 -17.09
N ALA A 976 9.12 4.91 -17.29
CA ALA A 976 10.11 5.36 -16.31
C ALA A 976 10.41 6.87 -16.39
N PHE A 977 9.85 7.57 -17.37
CA PHE A 977 10.05 9.01 -17.61
C PHE A 977 9.76 9.92 -16.41
N PRO A 978 8.74 9.66 -15.56
CA PRO A 978 8.54 10.43 -14.33
C PRO A 978 9.74 10.41 -13.36
N GLY A 979 10.68 9.46 -13.51
CA GLY A 979 11.93 9.44 -12.76
C GLY A 979 12.75 10.73 -12.87
N MET A 980 12.68 11.45 -14.00
CA MET A 980 13.33 12.76 -14.13
C MET A 980 12.71 13.81 -13.22
N LEU A 981 11.38 13.79 -13.08
CA LEU A 981 10.64 14.69 -12.20
C LEU A 981 10.96 14.38 -10.73
N PHE A 982 10.94 13.12 -10.31
CA PHE A 982 11.22 12.77 -8.92
C PHE A 982 12.66 13.08 -8.51
N PHE A 983 13.60 12.94 -9.44
CA PHE A 983 14.98 13.35 -9.20
C PHE A 983 15.11 14.86 -8.97
N ASP A 984 14.35 15.65 -9.73
CA ASP A 984 14.31 17.10 -9.61
C ASP A 984 13.59 17.58 -8.34
N VAL A 985 12.55 16.86 -7.89
CA VAL A 985 11.94 17.08 -6.58
C VAL A 985 12.90 16.69 -5.45
N GLY A 986 13.64 15.58 -5.62
CA GLY A 986 14.53 15.05 -4.59
C GLY A 986 15.66 15.99 -4.18
N ARG A 987 16.13 16.86 -5.06
CA ARG A 987 17.14 17.88 -4.71
C ARG A 987 16.62 18.95 -3.74
N ILE A 988 15.32 19.19 -3.69
CA ILE A 988 14.72 20.23 -2.82
C ILE A 988 14.88 19.85 -1.34
N TYR A 989 14.84 18.56 -1.01
CA TYR A 989 14.67 18.07 0.37
C TYR A 989 15.96 17.65 1.09
N PHE A 990 17.14 18.02 0.59
CA PHE A 990 18.40 17.73 1.28
C PHE A 990 18.37 18.26 2.73
N GLY A 991 18.77 17.44 3.70
CA GLY A 991 18.81 17.80 5.12
C GLY A 991 17.49 17.58 5.88
N THR A 992 16.46 17.01 5.26
CA THR A 992 15.19 16.65 5.93
C THR A 992 15.19 15.21 6.47
N ALA A 993 14.31 14.89 7.43
CA ALA A 993 14.32 13.59 8.12
C ALA A 993 14.18 12.33 7.22
N ASN A 994 13.57 12.48 6.04
CA ASN A 994 13.34 11.39 5.08
C ASN A 994 14.09 11.59 3.74
N ASP A 995 15.04 12.53 3.70
CA ASP A 995 15.72 12.98 2.47
C ASP A 995 16.42 11.85 1.70
N THR A 996 17.13 10.99 2.43
CA THR A 996 18.06 10.01 1.90
C THR A 996 17.29 8.92 1.17
N TRP A 997 16.19 8.44 1.75
CA TRP A 997 15.36 7.41 1.14
C TRP A 997 14.65 7.94 -0.10
N PHE A 998 14.09 9.15 -0.01
CA PHE A 998 13.44 9.80 -1.15
C PHE A 998 14.41 9.94 -2.32
N TYR A 999 15.61 10.49 -2.06
CA TYR A 999 16.64 10.70 -3.07
C TYR A 999 17.13 9.39 -3.69
N ILE A 1000 17.36 8.33 -2.89
CA ILE A 1000 17.77 7.00 -3.39
C ILE A 1000 16.73 6.41 -4.35
N PHE A 1001 15.43 6.45 -4.00
CA PHE A 1001 14.38 5.93 -4.88
C PHE A 1001 14.25 6.76 -6.17
N ALA A 1002 14.46 8.07 -6.07
CA ALA A 1002 14.46 8.96 -7.24
C ALA A 1002 15.62 8.65 -8.20
N ILE A 1003 16.87 8.55 -7.72
CA ILE A 1003 18.05 8.28 -8.57
C ILE A 1003 18.03 6.87 -9.18
N VAL A 1004 17.45 5.87 -8.50
CA VAL A 1004 17.28 4.53 -9.07
C VAL A 1004 16.28 4.56 -10.21
N THR A 1005 15.17 5.27 -10.05
CA THR A 1005 14.15 5.43 -11.10
C THR A 1005 14.72 6.20 -12.29
N LEU A 1006 15.53 7.24 -12.03
CA LEU A 1006 16.30 7.96 -13.04
C LEU A 1006 17.27 7.04 -13.81
N GLY A 1007 18.01 6.18 -13.09
CA GLY A 1007 18.93 5.21 -13.68
C GLY A 1007 18.22 4.21 -14.59
N VAL A 1008 17.00 3.76 -14.21
CA VAL A 1008 16.15 2.93 -15.07
C VAL A 1008 15.76 3.70 -16.34
N PHE A 1009 15.31 4.94 -16.22
CA PHE A 1009 14.97 5.77 -17.39
C PHE A 1009 16.15 5.90 -18.37
N TYR A 1010 17.30 6.39 -17.91
CA TYR A 1010 18.46 6.60 -18.78
C TYR A 1010 18.97 5.30 -19.41
N ALA A 1011 19.03 4.19 -18.66
CA ALA A 1011 19.48 2.92 -19.20
C ALA A 1011 18.55 2.40 -20.32
N TRP A 1012 17.24 2.46 -20.12
CA TRP A 1012 16.26 1.98 -21.10
C TRP A 1012 16.16 2.91 -22.31
N PHE A 1013 16.15 4.23 -22.07
CA PHE A 1013 16.08 5.22 -23.13
C PHE A 1013 17.34 5.23 -24.01
N ALA A 1014 18.53 5.18 -23.41
CA ALA A 1014 19.78 5.06 -24.15
C ALA A 1014 19.84 3.75 -24.95
N LEU A 1015 19.37 2.64 -24.37
CA LEU A 1015 19.26 1.39 -25.12
C LEU A 1015 18.37 1.56 -26.36
N TRP A 1016 17.25 2.27 -26.22
CA TRP A 1016 16.32 2.49 -27.32
C TRP A 1016 16.94 3.32 -28.45
N LEU A 1017 17.65 4.40 -28.11
CA LEU A 1017 18.40 5.22 -29.07
C LEU A 1017 19.51 4.44 -29.76
N LEU A 1018 20.32 3.70 -28.99
CA LEU A 1018 21.40 2.87 -29.53
C LEU A 1018 20.87 1.81 -30.50
N LEU A 1019 19.77 1.14 -30.16
CA LEU A 1019 19.12 0.19 -31.06
C LEU A 1019 18.50 0.87 -32.30
N GLY A 1020 18.20 2.17 -32.23
CA GLY A 1020 17.82 2.99 -33.39
C GLY A 1020 18.94 3.08 -34.43
N LEU A 1021 20.21 3.25 -34.00
CA LEU A 1021 21.38 3.34 -34.88
C LEU A 1021 21.56 2.09 -35.76
N GLN A 1022 21.04 0.94 -35.34
CA GLN A 1022 21.10 -0.28 -36.13
C GLN A 1022 20.34 -0.22 -37.46
N TYR A 1023 19.44 0.75 -37.66
CA TYR A 1023 18.71 0.95 -38.92
C TYR A 1023 19.49 1.79 -39.94
N ILE A 1024 20.53 2.52 -39.52
CA ILE A 1024 21.34 3.33 -40.43
C ILE A 1024 22.13 2.36 -41.32
N PRO A 1025 22.00 2.42 -42.66
CA PRO A 1025 22.71 1.51 -43.54
C PRO A 1025 24.23 1.72 -43.42
N SER A 1026 24.97 0.64 -43.18
CA SER A 1026 26.44 0.69 -43.11
C SER A 1026 27.07 0.67 -44.52
N PRO A 1027 28.27 1.26 -44.68
CA PRO A 1027 29.00 1.23 -45.95
C PRO A 1027 29.20 -0.20 -46.46
N GLN A 1028 29.22 -0.40 -47.79
CA GLN A 1028 29.24 -1.73 -48.42
C GLN A 1028 30.37 -2.65 -47.90
N ARG A 1029 31.54 -2.09 -47.56
CA ARG A 1029 32.68 -2.86 -47.03
C ARG A 1029 32.41 -3.47 -45.65
N TRP A 1030 31.55 -2.86 -44.83
CA TRP A 1030 31.33 -3.21 -43.42
C TRP A 1030 29.95 -3.84 -43.18
N ARG A 1031 29.13 -3.96 -44.23
CA ARG A 1031 27.73 -4.44 -44.19
C ARG A 1031 27.52 -5.82 -43.56
N HIS A 1032 28.56 -6.65 -43.49
CA HIS A 1032 28.49 -8.00 -42.91
C HIS A 1032 29.47 -8.21 -41.76
N GLN A 1033 30.07 -7.13 -41.25
CA GLN A 1033 30.99 -7.17 -40.11
C GLN A 1033 30.38 -6.35 -38.99
N LEU A 1034 29.80 -7.02 -38.00
CA LEU A 1034 29.11 -6.38 -36.88
C LEU A 1034 29.95 -6.43 -35.61
N ALA A 1035 29.92 -5.36 -34.83
CA ALA A 1035 30.50 -5.37 -33.49
C ALA A 1035 29.57 -6.13 -32.51
N PRO A 1036 30.07 -7.14 -31.78
CA PRO A 1036 29.29 -7.80 -30.74
C PRO A 1036 29.16 -6.89 -29.51
N TRP A 1037 28.00 -6.88 -28.85
CA TRP A 1037 27.82 -6.18 -27.57
C TRP A 1037 26.95 -6.99 -26.59
N SER A 1038 26.97 -6.64 -25.30
CA SER A 1038 26.21 -7.35 -24.26
C SER A 1038 25.12 -6.49 -23.61
N PRO A 1039 23.84 -6.67 -23.99
CA PRO A 1039 22.71 -5.96 -23.38
C PRO A 1039 22.61 -6.13 -21.86
N ALA A 1040 22.95 -7.31 -21.35
CA ALA A 1040 22.93 -7.60 -19.91
C ALA A 1040 23.97 -6.78 -19.14
N VAL A 1041 25.22 -6.73 -19.61
CA VAL A 1041 26.28 -5.92 -18.99
C VAL A 1041 25.90 -4.44 -19.07
N PHE A 1042 25.31 -4.01 -20.18
CA PHE A 1042 24.86 -2.64 -20.33
C PHE A 1042 23.78 -2.27 -19.32
N ILE A 1043 22.64 -2.97 -19.28
CA ILE A 1043 21.53 -2.60 -18.38
C ILE A 1043 21.90 -2.75 -16.90
N TYR A 1044 22.55 -3.86 -16.52
CA TYR A 1044 22.94 -4.07 -15.12
C TYR A 1044 24.09 -3.17 -14.67
N GLY A 1045 24.90 -2.67 -15.60
CA GLY A 1045 25.92 -1.66 -15.31
C GLY A 1045 25.35 -0.25 -15.28
N ALA A 1046 24.51 0.11 -16.25
CA ALA A 1046 24.10 1.48 -16.48
C ALA A 1046 23.19 2.01 -15.38
N ILE A 1047 22.23 1.21 -14.90
CA ILE A 1047 21.32 1.62 -13.82
C ILE A 1047 22.10 2.01 -12.54
N PRO A 1048 22.91 1.13 -11.93
CA PRO A 1048 23.66 1.50 -10.74
C PRO A 1048 24.77 2.51 -11.00
N ALA A 1049 25.37 2.53 -12.21
CA ALA A 1049 26.40 3.51 -12.53
C ALA A 1049 25.83 4.92 -12.65
N VAL A 1050 24.66 5.09 -13.30
CA VAL A 1050 23.97 6.39 -13.37
C VAL A 1050 23.56 6.83 -11.98
N ALA A 1051 22.92 5.96 -11.19
CA ALA A 1051 22.56 6.28 -9.81
C ALA A 1051 23.80 6.65 -8.97
N GLY A 1052 24.90 5.89 -9.09
CA GLY A 1052 26.16 6.18 -8.41
C GLY A 1052 26.83 7.48 -8.85
N SER A 1053 26.67 7.88 -10.11
CA SER A 1053 27.24 9.12 -10.65
C SER A 1053 26.61 10.39 -10.07
N VAL A 1054 25.37 10.29 -9.57
CA VAL A 1054 24.61 11.42 -9.00
C VAL A 1054 24.36 11.26 -7.49
N LEU A 1055 24.78 10.15 -6.88
CA LEU A 1055 24.53 9.88 -5.47
C LEU A 1055 25.14 10.96 -4.56
N TRP A 1056 26.34 11.43 -4.89
CA TRP A 1056 27.10 12.39 -4.09
C TRP A 1056 26.80 13.85 -4.44
N SER A 1057 26.02 14.12 -5.49
CA SER A 1057 25.68 15.48 -5.93
C SER A 1057 24.40 16.01 -5.29
N HIS A 1058 23.86 15.35 -4.25
CA HIS A 1058 22.58 15.75 -3.62
C HIS A 1058 22.65 17.17 -3.06
N GLU A 1059 23.72 17.46 -2.29
CA GLU A 1059 23.96 18.78 -1.71
C GLU A 1059 24.21 19.85 -2.78
N GLU A 1060 25.06 19.56 -3.77
CA GLU A 1060 25.36 20.50 -4.86
C GLU A 1060 24.10 20.86 -5.67
N LEU A 1061 23.26 19.86 -5.98
CA LEU A 1061 22.01 20.06 -6.70
C LEU A 1061 20.98 20.83 -5.87
N HIS A 1062 20.98 20.64 -4.55
CA HIS A 1062 20.14 21.40 -3.64
C HIS A 1062 20.51 22.88 -3.68
N TRP A 1063 21.79 23.22 -3.53
CA TRP A 1063 22.24 24.61 -3.61
C TRP A 1063 22.00 25.23 -4.99
N ALA A 1064 22.17 24.46 -6.07
CA ALA A 1064 21.84 24.91 -7.43
C ALA A 1064 20.34 25.21 -7.62
N PHE A 1065 19.44 24.56 -6.85
CA PHE A 1065 18.00 24.89 -6.88
C PHE A 1065 17.73 26.26 -6.29
N PHE A 1066 18.40 26.60 -5.19
CA PHE A 1066 18.19 27.85 -4.46
C PHE A 1066 19.05 29.02 -4.95
N ASP A 1067 19.99 28.81 -5.89
CA ASP A 1067 20.75 29.87 -6.57
C ASP A 1067 19.98 30.48 -7.76
N ALA A 1068 18.65 30.56 -7.65
CA ALA A 1068 17.80 31.16 -8.68
C ALA A 1068 18.07 32.68 -8.80
N PRO A 1069 18.05 33.26 -10.02
CA PRO A 1069 18.27 34.69 -10.21
C PRO A 1069 17.18 35.53 -9.51
N PRO A 1070 17.54 36.43 -8.57
CA PRO A 1070 16.56 37.25 -7.89
C PRO A 1070 16.11 38.42 -8.75
N THR A 1071 14.81 38.72 -8.77
CA THR A 1071 14.27 39.94 -9.44
C THR A 1071 14.52 41.19 -8.61
N ILE A 1072 14.43 41.06 -7.28
CA ILE A 1072 14.77 42.11 -6.32
C ILE A 1072 15.63 41.53 -5.20
N THR A 1073 16.51 42.34 -4.64
CA THR A 1073 17.42 41.94 -3.56
C THR A 1073 17.33 42.89 -2.38
N MET A 1074 17.87 42.46 -1.24
CA MET A 1074 18.18 43.32 -0.10
C MET A 1074 19.69 43.57 -0.03
N ASN A 1075 20.07 44.79 0.31
CA ASN A 1075 21.47 45.21 0.41
C ASN A 1075 21.94 45.16 1.87
N VAL A 1076 22.68 44.10 2.20
CA VAL A 1076 23.23 43.85 3.52
C VAL A 1076 24.70 44.27 3.51
N SER A 1077 24.98 45.53 3.89
CA SER A 1077 26.35 46.09 3.94
C SER A 1077 27.14 45.97 2.63
N GLY A 1078 26.49 46.27 1.50
CA GLY A 1078 27.11 46.24 0.16
C GLY A 1078 27.03 44.87 -0.53
N ARG A 1079 26.49 43.85 0.15
CA ARG A 1079 26.20 42.54 -0.45
C ARG A 1079 24.72 42.46 -0.81
N LEU A 1080 24.43 42.13 -2.06
CA LEU A 1080 23.07 41.87 -2.53
C LEU A 1080 22.70 40.42 -2.23
N CYS A 1081 21.65 40.24 -1.43
CA CYS A 1081 21.13 38.93 -1.04
C CYS A 1081 19.69 38.76 -1.54
N ALA A 1082 19.35 37.55 -2.00
CA ALA A 1082 18.04 37.19 -2.49
C ALA A 1082 17.04 37.13 -1.32
N CYS A 1083 15.88 37.74 -1.49
CA CYS A 1083 14.88 37.84 -0.43
C CYS A 1083 13.53 37.17 -0.78
N GLY A 1084 13.49 36.29 -1.78
CA GLY A 1084 12.32 35.46 -2.12
C GLY A 1084 11.58 35.80 -3.41
N ALA A 1085 11.98 36.85 -4.13
CA ALA A 1085 11.48 37.17 -5.47
C ALA A 1085 12.46 36.68 -6.54
N PHE A 1086 12.08 35.66 -7.32
CA PHE A 1086 12.91 35.03 -8.34
C PHE A 1086 12.28 35.12 -9.72
N ASP A 1087 13.14 35.14 -10.73
CA ASP A 1087 12.72 35.16 -12.13
C ASP A 1087 11.72 34.03 -12.45
N ALA A 1088 10.67 34.37 -13.19
CA ALA A 1088 9.60 33.47 -13.57
C ALA A 1088 10.02 32.49 -14.68
N ASP A 1089 11.12 32.78 -15.40
CA ASP A 1089 11.66 31.95 -16.48
C ASP A 1089 12.14 30.56 -16.02
N GLY A 1090 12.19 30.33 -14.71
CA GLY A 1090 12.52 29.06 -14.06
C GLY A 1090 14.01 28.72 -14.10
N ILE A 1091 14.36 27.63 -13.41
CA ILE A 1091 15.75 27.20 -13.25
C ILE A 1091 16.06 25.92 -14.05
N ASP A 1092 17.35 25.68 -14.24
CA ASP A 1092 17.82 24.42 -14.80
C ASP A 1092 17.41 23.24 -13.91
N SER A 1093 16.79 22.25 -14.54
CA SER A 1093 16.36 21.01 -13.88
C SER A 1093 17.57 20.15 -13.48
N ALA A 1094 17.47 19.40 -12.39
CA ALA A 1094 18.52 18.46 -11.96
C ALA A 1094 18.92 17.46 -13.05
N PRO A 1095 17.98 16.88 -13.85
CA PRO A 1095 18.32 16.07 -15.01
C PRO A 1095 19.17 16.82 -16.04
N SER A 1096 18.92 18.11 -16.28
CA SER A 1096 19.70 18.91 -17.24
C SER A 1096 21.11 19.21 -16.76
N LEU A 1097 21.29 19.50 -15.47
CA LEU A 1097 22.60 19.73 -14.86
C LEU A 1097 23.46 18.46 -14.85
N THR A 1098 22.83 17.30 -14.68
CA THR A 1098 23.52 16.00 -14.59
C THR A 1098 23.55 15.21 -15.90
N ILE A 1099 22.97 15.73 -16.99
CA ILE A 1099 22.85 14.99 -18.26
C ILE A 1099 24.22 14.61 -18.82
N GLY A 1100 25.24 15.46 -18.64
CA GLY A 1100 26.60 15.18 -19.06
C GLY A 1100 27.18 13.96 -18.33
N ALA A 1101 27.10 13.94 -17.00
CA ALA A 1101 27.56 12.83 -16.19
C ALA A 1101 26.80 11.53 -16.50
N ALA A 1102 25.47 11.60 -16.57
CA ALA A 1102 24.62 10.46 -16.93
C ALA A 1102 24.94 9.92 -18.33
N ALA A 1103 25.07 10.79 -19.34
CA ALA A 1103 25.42 10.42 -20.70
C ALA A 1103 26.82 9.80 -20.79
N THR A 1104 27.83 10.40 -20.14
CA THR A 1104 29.19 9.81 -20.11
C THR A 1104 29.19 8.44 -19.46
N THR A 1105 28.44 8.26 -18.37
CA THR A 1105 28.33 7.00 -17.66
C THR A 1105 27.68 5.93 -18.53
N VAL A 1106 26.58 6.26 -19.20
CA VAL A 1106 25.90 5.38 -20.15
C VAL A 1106 26.84 5.00 -21.29
N VAL A 1107 27.57 5.96 -21.88
CA VAL A 1107 28.52 5.70 -22.97
C VAL A 1107 29.67 4.81 -22.51
N VAL A 1108 30.26 5.07 -21.34
CA VAL A 1108 31.31 4.24 -20.75
C VAL A 1108 30.82 2.82 -20.52
N VAL A 1109 29.63 2.64 -19.93
CA VAL A 1109 29.04 1.31 -19.71
C VAL A 1109 28.72 0.61 -21.04
N PHE A 1110 28.30 1.36 -22.06
CA PHE A 1110 28.10 0.81 -23.40
C PHE A 1110 29.42 0.34 -24.03
N VAL A 1111 30.48 1.14 -23.96
CA VAL A 1111 31.83 0.75 -24.42
C VAL A 1111 32.34 -0.46 -23.64
N LEU A 1112 32.15 -0.51 -22.32
CA LEU A 1112 32.51 -1.68 -21.51
C LEU A 1112 31.71 -2.92 -21.93
N SER A 1113 30.44 -2.77 -22.30
CA SER A 1113 29.61 -3.86 -22.81
C SER A 1113 30.08 -4.38 -24.17
N LEU A 1114 30.58 -3.48 -25.04
CA LEU A 1114 31.21 -3.80 -26.32
C LEU A 1114 32.55 -4.50 -26.09
N VAL A 1115 33.44 -3.91 -25.29
CA VAL A 1115 34.78 -4.46 -24.96
C VAL A 1115 34.64 -5.84 -24.32
N TYR A 1116 33.73 -6.02 -23.37
CA TYR A 1116 33.45 -7.31 -22.77
C TYR A 1116 33.03 -8.34 -23.83
N ALA A 1117 32.14 -7.97 -24.75
CA ALA A 1117 31.69 -8.86 -25.82
C ALA A 1117 32.79 -9.16 -26.84
N LEU A 1118 33.62 -8.17 -27.19
CA LEU A 1118 34.79 -8.30 -28.06
C LEU A 1118 35.86 -9.21 -27.44
N ILE A 1119 36.23 -9.00 -26.16
CA ILE A 1119 37.19 -9.86 -25.44
C ILE A 1119 36.66 -11.28 -25.37
N LYS A 1120 35.37 -11.44 -25.07
CA LYS A 1120 34.73 -12.76 -25.07
C LYS A 1120 34.81 -13.42 -26.44
N GLN A 1121 34.55 -12.67 -27.52
CA GLN A 1121 34.63 -13.19 -28.88
C GLN A 1121 36.08 -13.52 -29.28
N LEU A 1122 37.04 -12.68 -28.92
CA LEU A 1122 38.47 -12.91 -29.15
C LEU A 1122 38.97 -14.15 -28.41
N TYR A 1123 38.62 -14.27 -27.13
CA TYR A 1123 39.06 -15.36 -26.27
C TYR A 1123 38.50 -16.72 -26.71
N PHE A 1124 37.20 -16.77 -27.05
CA PHE A 1124 36.56 -18.03 -27.44
C PHE A 1124 36.68 -18.36 -28.93
N GLU A 1125 36.85 -17.37 -29.80
CA GLU A 1125 36.64 -17.54 -31.25
C GLU A 1125 37.74 -16.96 -32.12
N LYS A 1126 38.70 -16.26 -31.50
CA LYS A 1126 39.86 -15.66 -32.18
C LYS A 1126 39.48 -14.70 -33.30
N LYS A 1127 38.31 -14.06 -33.21
CA LYS A 1127 37.81 -13.05 -34.15
C LYS A 1127 37.46 -11.77 -33.40
N TRP A 1128 37.66 -10.62 -34.06
CA TRP A 1128 37.29 -9.31 -33.53
C TRP A 1128 35.84 -8.93 -33.83
N LEU A 1129 35.38 -9.16 -35.07
CA LEU A 1129 34.03 -8.81 -35.52
C LEU A 1129 33.21 -10.06 -35.86
N LEU A 1130 31.89 -9.93 -35.73
CA LEU A 1130 30.92 -10.95 -36.08
C LEU A 1130 30.68 -10.94 -37.59
N ASP A 1131 30.93 -12.06 -38.26
CA ASP A 1131 30.68 -12.22 -39.70
C ASP A 1131 29.24 -12.70 -39.94
N THR A 1132 28.43 -11.85 -40.59
CA THR A 1132 27.03 -12.13 -40.93
C THR A 1132 26.80 -12.38 -42.43
N THR A 1133 27.85 -12.67 -43.21
CA THR A 1133 27.72 -12.93 -44.65
C THR A 1133 26.72 -14.04 -44.98
N TRP A 1134 26.68 -15.10 -44.17
CA TRP A 1134 25.77 -16.24 -44.32
C TRP A 1134 24.28 -15.87 -44.17
N THR A 1135 23.96 -14.74 -43.54
CA THR A 1135 22.58 -14.28 -43.35
C THR A 1135 21.91 -13.85 -44.66
N LYS A 1136 22.70 -13.57 -45.73
CA LYS A 1136 22.17 -13.31 -47.08
C LYS A 1136 21.45 -14.50 -47.68
N ASP A 1137 21.96 -15.69 -47.38
CA ASP A 1137 21.52 -16.94 -48.00
C ASP A 1137 20.40 -17.62 -47.19
N ASN A 1138 20.11 -17.10 -45.98
CA ASN A 1138 19.05 -17.60 -45.11
C ASN A 1138 17.77 -16.76 -45.29
N THR A 1139 16.70 -17.41 -45.76
CA THR A 1139 15.43 -16.73 -46.09
C THR A 1139 14.72 -16.14 -44.87
N PHE A 1140 14.83 -16.81 -43.72
CA PHE A 1140 14.26 -16.33 -42.45
C PHE A 1140 14.96 -15.06 -41.94
N LEU A 1141 16.29 -14.98 -41.97
CA LEU A 1141 17.03 -13.81 -41.50
C LEU A 1141 16.87 -12.60 -42.43
N LYS A 1142 16.72 -12.84 -43.74
CA LYS A 1142 16.37 -11.80 -44.70
C LYS A 1142 15.00 -11.18 -44.41
N GLN A 1143 14.05 -11.97 -43.90
CA GLN A 1143 12.72 -11.51 -43.49
C GLN A 1143 12.70 -10.86 -42.11
N ALA A 1144 13.45 -11.39 -41.14
CA ALA A 1144 13.53 -10.87 -39.78
C ALA A 1144 14.29 -9.52 -39.69
N GLY A 1145 15.11 -9.20 -40.71
CA GLY A 1145 15.96 -8.02 -40.72
C GLY A 1145 17.24 -8.23 -39.92
N THR A 1146 18.37 -7.81 -40.49
CA THR A 1146 19.68 -7.88 -39.82
C THR A 1146 20.17 -6.47 -39.48
N PRO A 1147 20.78 -6.28 -38.29
CA PRO A 1147 21.34 -4.99 -37.90
C PRO A 1147 22.60 -4.67 -38.73
N TYR A 1148 22.89 -3.37 -38.90
CA TYR A 1148 23.98 -2.91 -39.78
C TYR A 1148 25.33 -2.63 -39.09
N TRP A 1149 25.35 -2.34 -37.78
CA TRP A 1149 26.54 -1.84 -37.07
C TRP A 1149 27.00 -2.74 -35.93
N PHE A 1150 26.12 -3.05 -34.98
CA PHE A 1150 26.42 -3.87 -33.81
C PHE A 1150 25.22 -4.71 -33.43
N THR A 1151 25.44 -5.83 -32.73
CA THR A 1151 24.37 -6.74 -32.34
C THR A 1151 24.69 -7.55 -31.09
N GLY A 1152 23.68 -7.78 -30.26
CA GLY A 1152 23.70 -8.77 -29.17
C GLY A 1152 23.02 -10.08 -29.57
N LEU A 1153 22.46 -10.14 -30.79
CA LEU A 1153 21.80 -11.33 -31.33
C LEU A 1153 22.85 -12.37 -31.74
N PRO A 1154 22.52 -13.68 -31.63
CA PRO A 1154 23.43 -14.76 -32.01
C PRO A 1154 23.46 -14.96 -33.52
N LEU A 1155 23.98 -13.99 -34.27
CA LEU A 1155 24.00 -13.97 -35.74
C LEU A 1155 25.22 -14.67 -36.37
N ASP A 1156 26.10 -15.27 -35.57
CA ASP A 1156 27.25 -16.00 -36.10
C ASP A 1156 26.85 -17.35 -36.73
N GLN A 1157 27.59 -17.78 -37.74
CA GLN A 1157 27.44 -19.07 -38.41
C GLN A 1157 27.54 -20.25 -37.43
N LYS A 1158 28.32 -20.13 -36.35
CA LYS A 1158 28.41 -21.14 -35.26
C LYS A 1158 27.09 -21.30 -34.49
N ASP A 1159 26.28 -20.25 -34.45
CA ASP A 1159 25.00 -20.24 -33.76
C ASP A 1159 23.88 -20.84 -34.63
N ALA A 1160 24.12 -21.00 -35.93
CA ALA A 1160 23.32 -21.82 -36.83
C ALA A 1160 23.60 -23.33 -36.67
N ILE A 1161 22.78 -24.17 -37.31
CA ILE A 1161 23.01 -25.61 -37.46
C ILE A 1161 23.19 -25.89 -38.94
N ARG A 1162 24.29 -26.54 -39.31
CA ARG A 1162 24.50 -27.03 -40.67
C ARG A 1162 23.80 -28.37 -40.84
N ILE A 1163 22.84 -28.44 -41.78
CA ILE A 1163 22.17 -29.69 -42.18
C ILE A 1163 22.41 -29.84 -43.69
N GLY A 1164 23.25 -30.81 -44.06
CA GLY A 1164 23.76 -30.93 -45.43
C GLY A 1164 24.60 -29.71 -45.83
N ASN A 1165 24.30 -29.13 -47.00
CA ASN A 1165 25.00 -27.94 -47.53
C ASN A 1165 24.35 -26.60 -47.14
N ARG A 1166 23.27 -26.60 -46.33
CA ARG A 1166 22.54 -25.38 -45.92
C ARG A 1166 22.66 -25.11 -44.42
N LEU A 1167 22.58 -23.83 -44.05
CA LEU A 1167 22.62 -23.35 -42.66
C LEU A 1167 21.19 -23.02 -42.19
N PHE A 1168 20.81 -23.57 -41.04
CA PHE A 1168 19.50 -23.41 -40.45
C PHE A 1168 19.59 -22.63 -39.13
N CYS A 1169 18.67 -21.70 -38.92
CA CYS A 1169 18.50 -20.95 -37.68
C CYS A 1169 17.91 -21.83 -36.57
N LYS A 1170 18.56 -21.85 -35.40
CA LYS A 1170 18.05 -22.56 -34.22
C LYS A 1170 16.76 -21.91 -33.70
N PRO A 1171 15.86 -22.66 -33.04
CA PRO A 1171 14.68 -22.06 -32.42
C PRO A 1171 15.01 -21.00 -31.36
N SER A 1172 16.17 -21.10 -30.69
CA SER A 1172 16.60 -20.09 -29.71
C SER A 1172 16.92 -18.75 -30.37
N MET A 1173 17.31 -18.79 -31.64
CA MET A 1173 17.52 -17.61 -32.47
C MET A 1173 16.17 -16.99 -32.84
N GLN A 1174 15.17 -17.80 -33.23
CA GLN A 1174 13.81 -17.33 -33.50
C GLN A 1174 13.19 -16.61 -32.29
N ALA A 1175 13.35 -17.16 -31.07
CA ALA A 1175 12.89 -16.53 -29.84
C ALA A 1175 13.58 -15.19 -29.54
N ARG A 1176 14.90 -15.08 -29.78
CA ARG A 1176 15.64 -13.82 -29.67
C ARG A 1176 15.26 -12.82 -30.76
N MET A 1177 14.78 -13.30 -31.90
CA MET A 1177 14.19 -12.47 -32.95
C MET A 1177 12.76 -12.00 -32.63
N GLY A 1178 12.27 -12.23 -31.42
CA GLY A 1178 10.93 -11.78 -31.00
C GLY A 1178 9.79 -12.64 -31.54
N LEU A 1179 10.07 -13.86 -32.02
CA LEU A 1179 9.07 -14.79 -32.55
C LEU A 1179 8.88 -16.00 -31.63
N ALA A 1180 7.63 -16.39 -31.45
CA ALA A 1180 7.25 -17.60 -30.75
C ALA A 1180 6.63 -18.61 -31.71
N ALA A 1181 7.04 -19.87 -31.60
CA ALA A 1181 6.47 -20.95 -32.37
C ALA A 1181 5.20 -21.48 -31.70
N VAL A 1182 4.10 -21.55 -32.43
CA VAL A 1182 2.84 -22.12 -31.99
C VAL A 1182 2.36 -23.18 -32.99
N VAL A 1183 1.88 -24.30 -32.46
CA VAL A 1183 1.43 -25.44 -33.26
C VAL A 1183 -0.05 -25.67 -33.02
N PRO A 1184 -0.85 -25.87 -34.09
CA PRO A 1184 -2.27 -26.17 -33.94
C PRO A 1184 -2.39 -27.51 -33.23
N HIS A 1185 -3.36 -27.59 -32.33
CA HIS A 1185 -3.64 -28.87 -31.70
C HIS A 1185 -4.18 -29.86 -32.74
N ALA A 1186 -3.59 -31.06 -32.86
CA ALA A 1186 -4.15 -32.11 -33.69
C ALA A 1186 -5.54 -32.50 -33.16
N ASP A 1187 -6.58 -32.29 -33.96
CA ASP A 1187 -7.94 -32.71 -33.64
C ASP A 1187 -7.99 -34.24 -33.64
N LYS A 1188 -8.07 -34.86 -32.46
CA LYS A 1188 -8.16 -36.32 -32.30
C LYS A 1188 -9.54 -36.90 -32.70
N HIS A 1189 -10.32 -36.17 -33.49
CA HIS A 1189 -11.69 -36.52 -33.90
C HIS A 1189 -11.80 -36.83 -35.41
N LYS A 1190 -10.77 -37.39 -36.05
CA LYS A 1190 -10.96 -38.09 -37.34
C LYS A 1190 -11.13 -39.58 -37.09
N VAL A 1191 -12.36 -40.05 -37.27
CA VAL A 1191 -12.72 -41.47 -37.37
C VAL A 1191 -11.92 -42.07 -38.53
N LEU A 1192 -11.25 -43.20 -38.28
CA LEU A 1192 -10.52 -43.98 -39.26
C LEU A 1192 -11.51 -44.61 -40.26
N VAL A 1193 -11.74 -43.97 -41.40
CA VAL A 1193 -12.00 -44.69 -42.64
C VAL A 1193 -10.72 -44.57 -43.45
N ALA A 1194 -10.11 -45.71 -43.73
CA ALA A 1194 -8.84 -45.80 -44.43
C ALA A 1194 -9.03 -45.36 -45.90
N GLU A 1195 -8.68 -44.13 -46.20
CA GLU A 1195 -8.07 -43.80 -47.48
C GLU A 1195 -6.58 -43.51 -47.22
N LYS A 1196 -5.71 -44.06 -48.07
CA LYS A 1196 -4.27 -43.76 -48.13
C LYS A 1196 -4.06 -42.27 -48.44
N GLY A 1197 -4.26 -41.41 -47.46
CA GLY A 1197 -3.94 -39.99 -47.51
C GLY A 1197 -2.53 -39.75 -46.97
N LYS A 1198 -1.73 -39.00 -47.73
CA LYS A 1198 -0.40 -38.48 -47.38
C LYS A 1198 -0.29 -38.10 -45.89
N GLU A 1199 0.85 -38.42 -45.25
CA GLU A 1199 1.24 -37.84 -43.97
C GLU A 1199 0.96 -36.33 -43.99
N ILE A 1200 0.02 -35.87 -43.17
CA ILE A 1200 -0.29 -34.45 -43.05
C ILE A 1200 0.92 -33.80 -42.40
N GLU A 1201 1.72 -33.09 -43.19
CA GLU A 1201 2.92 -32.37 -42.74
C GLU A 1201 2.57 -31.38 -41.62
N GLU A 1202 3.30 -31.46 -40.49
CA GLU A 1202 3.04 -30.63 -39.31
C GLU A 1202 3.48 -29.18 -39.58
N VAL A 1203 2.51 -28.28 -39.78
CA VAL A 1203 2.74 -26.84 -39.98
C VAL A 1203 2.95 -26.15 -38.64
N ILE A 1204 4.10 -25.48 -38.47
CA ILE A 1204 4.39 -24.64 -37.29
C ILE A 1204 4.16 -23.18 -37.66
N TYR A 1205 3.37 -22.46 -36.88
CA TYR A 1205 3.13 -21.03 -37.08
C TYR A 1205 4.09 -20.23 -36.21
N LEU A 1206 4.76 -19.24 -36.79
CA LEU A 1206 5.50 -18.22 -36.05
C LEU A 1206 4.59 -17.03 -35.80
N VAL A 1207 4.44 -16.63 -34.54
CA VAL A 1207 3.70 -15.43 -34.10
C VAL A 1207 4.63 -14.51 -33.32
N SER A 1208 4.26 -13.23 -33.20
CA SER A 1208 5.01 -12.31 -32.35
C SER A 1208 4.93 -12.76 -30.89
N VAL A 1209 6.02 -12.57 -30.14
CA VAL A 1209 6.06 -12.85 -28.69
C VAL A 1209 5.00 -12.06 -27.93
N TYR A 1210 4.67 -10.83 -28.37
CA TYR A 1210 3.59 -10.02 -27.77
C TYR A 1210 2.22 -10.67 -27.92
N GLU A 1211 2.01 -11.40 -29.01
CA GLU A 1211 0.75 -12.08 -29.31
C GLU A 1211 0.71 -13.51 -28.77
N LEU A 1212 1.79 -13.98 -28.14
CA LEU A 1212 1.88 -15.35 -27.62
C LEU A 1212 0.82 -15.63 -26.55
N VAL A 1213 0.59 -14.68 -25.65
CA VAL A 1213 -0.45 -14.79 -24.62
C VAL A 1213 -1.81 -14.98 -25.30
N TRP A 1214 -2.13 -14.14 -26.29
CA TRP A 1214 -3.36 -14.22 -27.07
C TRP A 1214 -3.47 -15.51 -27.90
N ALA A 1215 -2.35 -16.01 -28.41
CA ALA A 1215 -2.28 -17.26 -29.20
C ALA A 1215 -2.58 -18.51 -28.37
N ILE A 1216 -2.16 -18.54 -27.10
CA ILE A 1216 -2.32 -19.70 -26.22
C ILE A 1216 -3.67 -19.66 -25.47
N LEU A 1217 -4.31 -18.49 -25.37
CA LEU A 1217 -5.61 -18.36 -24.69
C LEU A 1217 -6.64 -19.37 -25.23
N PRO A 1218 -7.49 -19.94 -24.36
CA PRO A 1218 -8.58 -20.82 -24.76
C PRO A 1218 -9.50 -20.17 -25.81
N LYS A 1219 -10.10 -20.99 -26.69
CA LYS A 1219 -10.94 -20.51 -27.82
C LYS A 1219 -12.03 -19.51 -27.39
N TYR A 1220 -12.57 -19.67 -26.18
CA TYR A 1220 -13.64 -18.83 -25.63
C TYR A 1220 -13.15 -17.51 -24.99
N LEU A 1221 -11.88 -17.42 -24.58
CA LEU A 1221 -11.28 -16.19 -24.01
C LEU A 1221 -10.47 -15.39 -25.04
N ARG A 1222 -10.28 -15.94 -26.25
CA ARG A 1222 -9.49 -15.30 -27.31
C ARG A 1222 -10.33 -14.23 -28.03
N LEU A 1223 -10.26 -13.00 -27.53
CA LEU A 1223 -10.90 -11.81 -28.12
C LEU A 1223 -10.13 -11.28 -29.35
N TYR A 1224 -8.81 -11.45 -29.37
CA TYR A 1224 -7.93 -11.02 -30.45
C TYR A 1224 -7.29 -12.22 -31.17
N MET A 1225 -7.24 -12.18 -32.51
CA MET A 1225 -6.65 -13.21 -33.38
C MET A 1225 -5.21 -12.83 -33.77
N PRO A 1226 -4.17 -13.51 -33.24
CA PRO A 1226 -2.78 -13.21 -33.58
C PRO A 1226 -2.49 -13.33 -35.07
N GLN A 1227 -1.60 -12.47 -35.57
CA GLN A 1227 -1.11 -12.52 -36.93
C GLN A 1227 -0.02 -13.59 -37.07
N VAL A 1228 -0.08 -14.37 -38.15
CA VAL A 1228 0.96 -15.35 -38.48
C VAL A 1228 2.06 -14.61 -39.24
N HIS A 1229 3.26 -14.56 -38.67
CA HIS A 1229 4.43 -14.00 -39.35
C HIS A 1229 4.99 -14.94 -40.41
N ALA A 1230 5.04 -16.24 -40.13
CA ALA A 1230 5.46 -17.24 -41.10
C ALA A 1230 4.95 -18.65 -40.76
N GLU A 1231 4.88 -19.51 -41.76
CA GLU A 1231 4.58 -20.93 -41.61
C GLU A 1231 5.84 -21.74 -41.91
N ILE A 1232 6.20 -22.68 -41.03
CA ILE A 1232 7.33 -23.59 -41.22
C ILE A 1232 6.76 -24.95 -41.61
N THR A 1233 7.14 -25.42 -42.80
CA THR A 1233 6.84 -26.77 -43.31
C THR A 1233 8.15 -27.43 -43.74
N LYS A 1234 8.45 -28.62 -43.20
CA LYS A 1234 9.71 -29.35 -43.48
C LYS A 1234 10.99 -28.51 -43.33
N ASN A 1235 11.07 -27.68 -42.29
CA ASN A 1235 12.18 -26.74 -42.02
C ASN A 1235 12.38 -25.63 -43.08
N ASN A 1236 11.48 -25.51 -44.05
CA ASN A 1236 11.41 -24.39 -44.97
C ASN A 1236 10.39 -23.36 -44.47
N ILE A 1237 10.72 -22.09 -44.60
CA ILE A 1237 9.80 -21.00 -44.30
C ILE A 1237 8.96 -20.66 -45.53
N MET A 1238 7.65 -20.63 -45.37
CA MET A 1238 6.76 -20.06 -46.38
C MET A 1238 6.66 -18.54 -46.17
N PRO A 1239 6.57 -17.74 -47.26
CA PRO A 1239 6.54 -16.28 -47.17
C PRO A 1239 5.37 -15.78 -46.30
N PRO A 1240 5.51 -14.60 -45.67
CA PRO A 1240 4.49 -14.04 -44.79
C PRO A 1240 3.16 -13.92 -45.51
N SER A 1241 2.10 -14.43 -44.88
CA SER A 1241 0.73 -14.19 -45.33
C SER A 1241 0.04 -13.28 -44.31
N HIS A 1242 -0.87 -12.41 -44.74
CA HIS A 1242 -1.73 -11.61 -43.83
C HIS A 1242 -2.74 -12.47 -43.02
N LYS A 1243 -2.48 -13.77 -42.91
CA LYS A 1243 -3.32 -14.76 -42.27
C LYS A 1243 -3.20 -14.62 -40.76
N ARG A 1244 -4.34 -14.73 -40.08
CA ARG A 1244 -4.41 -14.79 -38.62
C ARG A 1244 -4.63 -16.22 -38.15
N LEU A 1245 -4.27 -16.51 -36.92
CA LEU A 1245 -4.59 -17.79 -36.28
C LEU A 1245 -6.11 -17.98 -36.25
N LEU A 1246 -6.57 -19.22 -36.48
CA LEU A 1246 -7.99 -19.53 -36.55
C LEU A 1246 -8.62 -19.55 -35.15
N ARG A 1247 -9.72 -18.81 -34.95
CA ARG A 1247 -10.51 -18.83 -33.69
C ARG A 1247 -11.00 -20.22 -33.31
N SER A 1248 -11.39 -20.99 -34.31
CA SER A 1248 -11.88 -22.35 -34.14
C SER A 1248 -10.79 -23.33 -33.71
N LYS A 1249 -9.51 -22.98 -33.76
CA LYS A 1249 -8.39 -23.86 -33.39
C LYS A 1249 -7.69 -23.40 -32.11
N SER A 1250 -7.33 -24.37 -31.28
CA SER A 1250 -6.50 -24.14 -30.09
C SER A 1250 -5.04 -24.32 -30.49
N TYR A 1251 -4.18 -23.43 -30.01
CA TYR A 1251 -2.75 -23.48 -30.26
C TYR A 1251 -2.01 -23.70 -28.94
N HIS A 1252 -0.82 -24.28 -29.03
CA HIS A 1252 0.08 -24.41 -27.88
C HIS A 1252 1.47 -23.95 -28.28
N TYR A 1253 2.20 -23.43 -27.30
CA TYR A 1253 3.60 -23.06 -27.48
C TYR A 1253 4.44 -24.28 -27.82
N SER A 1254 5.18 -24.18 -28.92
CA SER A 1254 6.17 -25.14 -29.35
C SER A 1254 7.56 -24.58 -29.14
N ARG A 1255 8.54 -25.47 -28.99
CA ARG A 1255 9.95 -25.09 -28.87
C ARG A 1255 10.54 -24.60 -30.21
N GLY A 1256 9.76 -24.67 -31.29
CA GLY A 1256 10.17 -24.39 -32.67
C GLY A 1256 11.00 -25.51 -33.28
N THR A 1257 11.23 -25.43 -34.59
CA THR A 1257 12.16 -26.27 -35.36
C THR A 1257 13.21 -25.40 -36.02
N CYS A 1258 14.27 -26.01 -36.54
CA CYS A 1258 15.29 -25.23 -37.26
C CYS A 1258 14.74 -24.77 -38.62
N VAL A 1259 15.10 -23.56 -39.05
CA VAL A 1259 14.56 -22.94 -40.28
C VAL A 1259 15.69 -22.48 -41.19
N GLY A 1260 15.64 -22.88 -42.46
CA GLY A 1260 16.66 -22.61 -43.49
C GLY A 1260 16.30 -21.47 -44.42
#